data_AF-A0A6N8QY20-F1
#
_entry.id   AF-A0A6N8QY20-F1
#
_cell.length_a   1.000
_cell.length_b   1.000
_cell.length_c   1.000
_cell.angle_alpha   90.00
_cell.angle_beta   90.00
_cell.angle_gamma   90.00
#
_symmetry.space_group_name_H-M   'P 1'
#
loop_
_entity.id
_entity.type
_entity.pdbx_description
1 polymer ?
#
loop_
_entity_poly.entity_id
_entity_poly.type
_entity_poly.pdbx_seq_one_letter_code
_entity_poly.pdbx_strand_id
1 'polypeptide(L)'
;MSVVISGALIDGAGIPMSGCHIILKSRVNTSEVVMRTVADVVTGNCGEYCFKAQTGKYCVYLKQDWRDEYCVGDIAVYDDSKPGTLNDFLTALDEGDLKPDVVKRFEELVAQAQQSAEAAAESERQAGQHVADAQQIKSDCETLADNVQQNAESVAEDKKQVAQLASSATQDAARAEQAVKDADKIVQKAVDKLGEAATLTGEAKASAEAAAKSEQNAKQHRDEAQRIVDDLKGTNASTTQKGLVQLCSDTDNDSEELAATPKAVKTVMDETKTKAPLDSPAFIGTPTTPTPPDDATGLEMANAAFVRKLLAALVDSSPEALDTLNELAAALGNDPEFATTIMNALAGKQPLSDVLTAISNLEERADNLLCFNQDGNASLSPLSEKARSLLAQATVEAMRNELELKSAAVRDIQTDLYDSTEGRVALPGAYGYGMTDAGAHSIIASDMATVARTAHNLHPGRYYTFSTQTEETTGITEIIWLDNGWDDKTSQTATKLVLFFGKDGRILMTVRGDNISAPVTWTNLTPQLGNAAQKDVQENIYDRTAGRLALPGAFGYGHLFSSSEVVYFSAQNGPAEFLKWVFEVTPGRYCVTQYGGSGNWYNPIIAYDGGNVYFRGLVDIEIRSGMHTNSTESNGRWVTFHGDAEYSGATGEGPAKYQVLVTKSMSSATLPGAWSRLFWSRDRLRQLLCAGDTTSQRAPQPGSLVLAAYLPDSGSSDVTLLRTQYVPGSRLRQVVFEAEYRGSGFSAAARSFVYGSTLPGTYLALSGGPDVTFYDRGLVSLFVRAT
;
A
#
# COMPACT_ATOMS: atom_id res chain seq x y z
N MET A 1 -40.33 -48.20 40.05
CA MET A 1 -41.73 -47.83 39.69
C MET A 1 -42.33 -48.95 38.84
N SER A 2 -43.64 -49.22 38.95
CA SER A 2 -44.29 -50.25 38.12
C SER A 2 -45.08 -49.66 36.95
N VAL A 3 -44.94 -50.30 35.80
CA VAL A 3 -45.68 -49.99 34.57
C VAL A 3 -46.77 -51.02 34.34
N VAL A 4 -47.94 -50.58 33.92
CA VAL A 4 -49.08 -51.47 33.65
C VAL A 4 -48.89 -52.09 32.26
N ILE A 5 -48.82 -53.42 32.23
CA ILE A 5 -48.82 -54.22 31.01
C ILE A 5 -50.15 -54.94 30.93
N SER A 6 -50.96 -54.60 29.93
CA SER A 6 -52.33 -55.09 29.80
C SER A 6 -52.77 -55.21 28.34
N GLY A 7 -53.57 -56.23 28.05
CA GLY A 7 -54.08 -56.49 26.71
C GLY A 7 -54.82 -57.82 26.64
N ALA A 8 -55.05 -58.31 25.42
CA ALA A 8 -55.55 -59.66 25.18
C ALA A 8 -54.48 -60.48 24.46
N LEU A 9 -54.18 -61.66 25.00
CA LEU A 9 -53.25 -62.60 24.42
C LEU A 9 -54.01 -63.49 23.44
N ILE A 10 -53.71 -63.34 22.16
CA ILE A 10 -54.32 -64.09 21.05
C ILE A 10 -53.26 -64.94 20.36
N ASP A 11 -53.67 -66.08 19.80
CA ASP A 11 -52.78 -66.92 18.99
C ASP A 11 -52.64 -66.39 17.56
N GLY A 12 -51.83 -67.09 16.74
CA GLY A 12 -51.62 -66.73 15.34
C GLY A 12 -52.86 -66.86 14.43
N ALA A 13 -53.95 -67.44 14.93
CA ALA A 13 -55.25 -67.49 14.25
C ALA A 13 -56.24 -66.43 14.80
N GLY A 14 -55.80 -65.58 15.73
CA GLY A 14 -56.62 -64.56 16.38
C GLY A 14 -57.57 -65.10 17.45
N ILE A 15 -57.37 -66.35 17.89
CA ILE A 15 -58.19 -66.97 18.93
C ILE A 15 -57.62 -66.57 20.30
N PRO A 16 -58.48 -66.11 21.26
CA PRO A 16 -58.03 -65.80 22.60
C PRO A 16 -57.41 -67.01 23.32
N MET A 17 -56.19 -66.82 23.83
CA MET A 17 -55.49 -67.84 24.61
C MET A 17 -55.96 -67.77 26.07
N SER A 18 -57.11 -68.38 26.35
CA SER A 18 -57.69 -68.49 27.70
C SER A 18 -56.87 -69.43 28.60
N GLY A 19 -56.69 -69.06 29.87
CA GLY A 19 -55.98 -69.87 30.86
C GLY A 19 -54.47 -70.02 30.58
N CYS A 20 -53.89 -69.15 29.77
CA CYS A 20 -52.46 -69.15 29.47
C CYS A 20 -51.70 -68.40 30.57
N HIS A 21 -50.60 -69.00 31.04
CA HIS A 21 -49.67 -68.39 32.00
C HIS A 21 -48.65 -67.54 31.27
N ILE A 22 -48.60 -66.24 31.59
CA ILE A 22 -47.57 -65.29 31.21
C ILE A 22 -46.55 -65.22 32.36
N ILE A 23 -45.36 -65.75 32.12
CA ILE A 23 -44.34 -65.93 33.13
C ILE A 23 -43.19 -64.96 32.86
N LEU A 24 -42.89 -64.06 33.79
CA LEU A 24 -41.76 -63.13 33.70
C LEU A 24 -40.64 -63.58 34.63
N LYS A 25 -39.46 -63.86 34.05
CA LYS A 25 -38.25 -64.22 34.79
C LYS A 25 -37.26 -63.07 34.75
N SER A 26 -36.95 -62.48 35.91
CA SER A 26 -36.01 -61.36 36.00
C SER A 26 -34.59 -61.76 35.59
N ARG A 27 -33.97 -60.96 34.70
CA ARG A 27 -32.60 -61.14 34.18
C ARG A 27 -31.57 -60.19 34.79
N VAL A 28 -31.98 -59.21 35.59
CA VAL A 28 -31.08 -58.25 36.22
C VAL A 28 -31.52 -57.97 37.66
N ASN A 29 -30.58 -57.61 38.53
CA ASN A 29 -30.93 -57.04 39.83
C ASN A 29 -31.26 -55.56 39.64
N THR A 30 -32.42 -55.11 40.14
CA THR A 30 -32.77 -53.70 40.30
C THR A 30 -33.00 -53.39 41.78
N SER A 31 -33.24 -52.11 42.11
CA SER A 31 -33.59 -51.71 43.47
C SER A 31 -34.92 -52.31 43.95
N GLU A 32 -35.79 -52.76 43.03
CA GLU A 32 -37.12 -53.29 43.33
C GLU A 32 -37.28 -54.80 43.02
N VAL A 33 -36.45 -55.37 42.13
CA VAL A 33 -36.55 -56.77 41.67
C VAL A 33 -35.21 -57.48 41.71
N VAL A 34 -35.18 -58.68 42.29
CA VAL A 34 -33.98 -59.53 42.35
C VAL A 34 -33.96 -60.49 41.15
N MET A 35 -32.78 -60.75 40.59
CA MET A 35 -32.58 -61.69 39.49
C MET A 35 -33.12 -63.08 39.85
N ARG A 36 -33.71 -63.79 38.89
CA ARG A 36 -34.33 -65.13 39.01
C ARG A 36 -35.65 -65.20 39.79
N THR A 37 -36.23 -64.07 40.22
CA THR A 37 -37.63 -64.07 40.68
C THR A 37 -38.57 -64.28 39.49
N VAL A 38 -39.69 -64.95 39.75
CA VAL A 38 -40.69 -65.30 38.75
C VAL A 38 -42.02 -64.66 39.11
N ALA A 39 -42.62 -63.93 38.17
CA ALA A 39 -44.02 -63.52 38.24
C ALA A 39 -44.83 -64.36 37.26
N ASP A 40 -45.99 -64.86 37.68
CA ASP A 40 -46.87 -65.71 36.88
C ASP A 40 -48.27 -65.09 36.85
N VAL A 41 -48.75 -64.79 35.65
CA VAL A 41 -50.04 -64.11 35.41
C VAL A 41 -50.86 -64.95 34.46
N VAL A 42 -52.04 -65.39 34.90
CA VAL A 42 -52.94 -66.23 34.09
C VAL A 42 -53.92 -65.35 33.33
N THR A 43 -54.12 -65.62 32.04
CA THR A 43 -55.11 -64.94 31.20
C THR A 43 -56.54 -65.39 31.52
N GLY A 44 -57.50 -64.46 31.39
CA GLY A 44 -58.93 -64.74 31.54
C GLY A 44 -59.56 -65.41 30.32
N ASN A 45 -60.90 -65.55 30.34
CA ASN A 45 -61.66 -66.34 29.35
C ASN A 45 -61.59 -65.78 27.92
N CYS A 46 -61.29 -64.49 27.77
CA CYS A 46 -61.10 -63.81 26.49
C CYS A 46 -59.62 -63.49 26.24
N GLY A 47 -58.70 -64.22 26.89
CA GLY A 47 -57.25 -64.02 26.75
C GLY A 47 -56.74 -62.76 27.44
N GLU A 48 -57.59 -62.04 28.17
CA GLU A 48 -57.25 -60.78 28.81
C GLU A 48 -56.23 -60.96 29.94
N TYR A 49 -55.26 -60.06 30.01
CA TYR A 49 -54.29 -59.96 31.09
C TYR A 49 -54.10 -58.49 31.49
N CYS A 50 -53.78 -58.27 32.77
CA CYS A 50 -53.40 -56.97 33.28
C CYS A 50 -52.53 -57.16 34.52
N PHE A 51 -51.28 -56.71 34.47
CA PHE A 51 -50.37 -56.77 35.59
C PHE A 51 -49.44 -55.57 35.63
N LYS A 52 -48.82 -55.35 36.79
CA LYS A 52 -47.84 -54.28 37.01
C LYS A 52 -46.44 -54.89 36.97
N ALA A 53 -45.65 -54.57 35.96
CA ALA A 53 -44.25 -54.96 35.86
C ALA A 53 -43.37 -53.87 36.50
N GLN A 54 -42.47 -54.24 37.40
CA GLN A 54 -41.49 -53.29 37.97
C GLN A 54 -40.38 -52.99 36.96
N THR A 55 -39.65 -51.90 37.17
CA THR A 55 -38.48 -51.59 36.32
C THR A 55 -37.42 -52.69 36.38
N GLY A 56 -36.95 -53.10 35.21
CA GLY A 56 -36.02 -54.22 35.04
C GLY A 56 -36.09 -54.87 33.65
N LYS A 57 -35.22 -55.85 33.43
CA LYS A 57 -35.20 -56.69 32.22
C LYS A 57 -35.71 -58.08 32.53
N TYR A 58 -36.65 -58.57 31.74
CA TYR A 58 -37.32 -59.85 31.97
C TYR A 58 -37.27 -60.72 30.71
N CYS A 59 -37.09 -62.01 30.91
CA CYS A 59 -37.35 -63.03 29.89
C CYS A 59 -38.79 -63.51 30.07
N VAL A 60 -39.59 -63.40 29.02
CA VAL A 60 -41.02 -63.72 29.05
C VAL A 60 -41.25 -65.11 28.49
N TYR A 61 -42.00 -65.92 29.21
CA TYR A 61 -42.40 -67.27 28.83
C TYR A 61 -43.92 -67.39 28.82
N LEU A 62 -44.43 -68.25 27.93
CA LEU A 62 -45.84 -68.64 27.91
C LEU A 62 -45.98 -70.11 28.23
N LYS A 63 -47.06 -70.47 28.94
CA LYS A 63 -47.42 -71.86 29.23
C LYS A 63 -48.95 -72.04 29.19
N GLN A 64 -49.43 -72.98 28.38
CA GLN A 64 -50.83 -73.39 28.35
C GLN A 64 -50.97 -74.76 29.02
N ASP A 65 -52.06 -75.05 29.73
CA ASP A 65 -52.21 -76.18 30.67
C ASP A 65 -51.69 -77.56 30.20
N TRP A 66 -51.67 -77.80 28.89
CA TRP A 66 -51.25 -79.05 28.24
C TRP A 66 -49.86 -78.99 27.58
N ARG A 67 -49.13 -77.87 27.68
CA ARG A 67 -47.86 -77.61 26.98
C ARG A 67 -46.76 -77.17 27.96
N ASP A 68 -45.51 -77.49 27.61
CA ASP A 68 -44.34 -77.01 28.34
C ASP A 68 -44.16 -75.49 28.18
N GLU A 69 -43.50 -74.89 29.17
CA GLU A 69 -43.13 -73.48 29.17
C GLU A 69 -42.15 -73.16 28.01
N TYR A 70 -42.45 -72.14 27.20
CA TYR A 70 -41.56 -71.69 26.10
C TYR A 70 -41.33 -70.17 26.12
N CYS A 71 -40.10 -69.76 25.80
CA CYS A 71 -39.71 -68.36 25.78
C CYS A 71 -40.30 -67.66 24.55
N VAL A 72 -40.89 -66.49 24.74
CA VAL A 72 -41.46 -65.65 23.66
C VAL A 72 -40.67 -64.38 23.39
N GLY A 73 -39.68 -64.07 24.22
CA GLY A 73 -38.77 -62.95 24.00
C GLY A 73 -38.44 -62.24 25.30
N ASP A 74 -37.65 -61.18 25.16
CA ASP A 74 -37.20 -60.36 26.27
C ASP A 74 -37.90 -59.01 26.25
N ILE A 75 -38.17 -58.46 27.42
CA ILE A 75 -38.71 -57.12 27.58
C ILE A 75 -37.85 -56.30 28.54
N ALA A 76 -37.76 -54.99 28.29
CA ALA A 76 -37.17 -54.01 29.20
C ALA A 76 -38.25 -53.02 29.66
N VAL A 77 -38.31 -52.78 30.97
CA VAL A 77 -39.23 -51.81 31.59
C VAL A 77 -38.38 -50.74 32.26
N TYR A 78 -38.46 -49.51 31.76
CA TYR A 78 -37.77 -48.32 32.27
C TYR A 78 -38.72 -47.44 33.09
N ASP A 79 -38.18 -46.51 33.88
CA ASP A 79 -38.98 -45.64 34.75
C ASP A 79 -39.93 -44.70 33.97
N ASP A 80 -39.62 -44.42 32.70
CA ASP A 80 -40.41 -43.60 31.78
C ASP A 80 -41.21 -44.43 30.76
N SER A 81 -41.17 -45.77 30.86
CA SER A 81 -41.92 -46.65 29.96
C SER A 81 -43.42 -46.42 30.10
N LYS A 82 -44.10 -46.23 28.96
CA LYS A 82 -45.55 -46.01 28.91
C LYS A 82 -46.31 -47.33 29.07
N PRO A 83 -47.50 -47.34 29.70
CA PRO A 83 -48.38 -48.50 29.71
C PRO A 83 -48.70 -48.99 28.29
N GLY A 84 -48.77 -50.31 28.10
CA GLY A 84 -48.97 -50.92 26.79
C GLY A 84 -49.27 -52.41 26.86
N THR A 85 -49.37 -53.06 25.71
CA THR A 85 -49.55 -54.52 25.59
C THR A 85 -48.22 -55.24 25.72
N LEU A 86 -48.24 -56.53 26.07
CA LEU A 86 -47.03 -57.36 26.13
C LEU A 86 -46.25 -57.36 24.80
N ASN A 87 -46.95 -57.30 23.65
CA ASN A 87 -46.32 -57.22 22.34
C ASN A 87 -45.62 -55.87 22.11
N ASP A 88 -46.15 -54.76 22.63
CA ASP A 88 -45.49 -53.45 22.54
C ASP A 88 -44.12 -53.48 23.24
N PHE A 89 -44.02 -54.22 24.36
CA PHE A 89 -42.77 -54.41 25.08
C PHE A 89 -41.84 -55.45 24.45
N LEU A 90 -42.38 -56.51 23.83
CA LEU A 90 -41.59 -57.53 23.10
C LEU A 90 -41.03 -57.02 21.75
N THR A 91 -41.56 -55.91 21.23
CA THR A 91 -41.12 -55.30 19.97
C THR A 91 -40.39 -53.96 20.17
N ALA A 92 -40.30 -53.47 21.40
CA ALA A 92 -39.54 -52.27 21.73
C ALA A 92 -38.03 -52.50 21.60
N LEU A 93 -37.33 -51.54 21.00
CA LEU A 93 -35.86 -51.52 20.89
C LEU A 93 -35.23 -51.29 22.28
N ASP A 94 -34.20 -52.06 22.64
CA ASP A 94 -33.44 -51.92 23.90
C ASP A 94 -32.31 -50.87 23.71
N GLU A 95 -31.84 -50.24 24.79
CA GLU A 95 -30.65 -49.37 24.79
C GLU A 95 -29.39 -50.08 24.23
N GLY A 96 -29.36 -51.42 24.31
CA GLY A 96 -28.32 -52.25 23.70
C GLY A 96 -28.40 -52.38 22.17
N ASP A 97 -29.51 -51.97 21.55
CA ASP A 97 -29.72 -51.99 20.10
C ASP A 97 -29.20 -50.70 19.42
N LEU A 98 -28.84 -49.68 20.19
CA LEU A 98 -28.14 -48.49 19.68
C LEU A 98 -26.72 -48.89 19.28
N LYS A 99 -26.46 -48.99 17.98
CA LYS A 99 -25.12 -49.25 17.45
C LYS A 99 -24.13 -48.18 17.97
N PRO A 100 -22.90 -48.55 18.39
CA PRO A 100 -21.88 -47.61 18.83
C PRO A 100 -21.64 -46.42 17.88
N ASP A 101 -21.86 -46.63 16.58
CA ASP A 101 -21.72 -45.59 15.55
C ASP A 101 -22.73 -44.44 15.71
N VAL A 102 -23.93 -44.70 16.25
CA VAL A 102 -24.96 -43.69 16.47
C VAL A 102 -24.60 -42.79 17.66
N VAL A 103 -24.07 -43.39 18.72
CA VAL A 103 -23.59 -42.65 19.90
C VAL A 103 -22.39 -41.78 19.52
N LYS A 104 -21.44 -42.33 18.76
CA LYS A 104 -20.27 -41.59 18.28
C LYS A 104 -20.65 -40.38 17.42
N ARG A 105 -21.63 -40.53 16.51
CA ARG A 105 -22.14 -39.41 15.69
C ARG A 105 -22.79 -38.32 16.54
N PHE A 106 -23.47 -38.69 17.62
CA PHE A 106 -24.06 -37.72 18.53
C PHE A 106 -23.00 -36.94 19.32
N GLU A 107 -21.94 -37.61 19.79
CA GLU A 107 -20.80 -36.96 20.44
C GLU A 107 -20.05 -36.01 19.49
N GLU A 108 -19.85 -36.41 18.23
CA GLU A 108 -19.25 -35.57 17.19
C GLU A 108 -20.10 -34.31 16.90
N LEU A 109 -21.42 -34.43 16.87
CA LEU A 109 -22.33 -33.29 16.69
C LEU A 109 -22.26 -32.31 17.87
N VAL A 110 -22.18 -32.80 19.10
CA VAL A 110 -22.02 -31.94 20.29
C VAL A 110 -20.69 -31.21 20.26
N ALA A 111 -19.60 -31.88 19.88
CA ALA A 111 -18.28 -31.25 19.74
C ALA A 111 -18.28 -30.17 18.65
N GLN A 112 -18.92 -30.43 17.51
CA GLN A 112 -19.02 -29.46 16.41
C GLN A 112 -19.87 -28.24 16.78
N ALA A 113 -20.97 -28.45 17.52
CA ALA A 113 -21.79 -27.35 18.04
C ALA A 113 -20.99 -26.46 19.01
N GLN A 114 -20.18 -27.06 19.88
CA GLN A 114 -19.33 -26.32 20.81
C GLN A 114 -18.23 -25.53 20.09
N GLN A 115 -17.55 -26.14 19.11
CA GLN A 115 -16.56 -25.45 18.28
C GLN A 115 -17.17 -24.25 17.53
N SER A 116 -18.40 -24.42 17.03
CA SER A 116 -19.12 -23.34 16.34
C SER A 116 -19.46 -22.18 17.29
N ALA A 117 -19.84 -22.47 18.53
CA ALA A 117 -20.08 -21.45 19.54
C ALA A 117 -18.82 -20.68 19.94
N GLU A 118 -17.68 -21.38 20.07
CA GLU A 118 -16.38 -20.76 20.35
C GLU A 118 -15.91 -19.85 19.21
N ALA A 119 -16.09 -20.29 17.95
CA ALA A 119 -15.78 -19.46 16.78
C ALA A 119 -16.64 -18.19 16.72
N ALA A 120 -17.93 -18.29 17.07
CA ALA A 120 -18.82 -17.13 17.14
C ALA A 120 -18.39 -16.14 18.24
N ALA A 121 -18.00 -16.63 19.41
CA ALA A 121 -17.51 -15.80 20.51
C ALA A 121 -16.20 -15.07 20.16
N GLU A 122 -15.27 -15.73 19.46
CA GLU A 122 -14.03 -15.08 18.99
C GLU A 122 -14.33 -14.05 17.89
N SER A 123 -15.29 -14.32 17.01
CA SER A 123 -15.71 -13.35 15.98
C SER A 123 -16.34 -12.10 16.60
N GLU A 124 -17.16 -12.25 17.65
CA GLU A 124 -17.68 -11.13 18.43
C GLU A 124 -16.55 -10.32 19.09
N ARG A 125 -15.54 -10.99 19.66
CA ARG A 125 -14.38 -10.34 20.28
C ARG A 125 -13.58 -9.53 19.26
N GLN A 126 -13.36 -10.07 18.06
CA GLN A 126 -12.67 -9.39 16.96
C GLN A 126 -13.47 -8.19 16.45
N ALA A 127 -14.80 -8.32 16.31
CA ALA A 127 -15.66 -7.21 15.96
C ALA A 127 -15.56 -6.07 16.99
N GLY A 128 -15.50 -6.40 18.29
CA GLY A 128 -15.25 -5.43 19.36
C GLY A 128 -13.89 -4.71 19.24
N GLN A 129 -12.83 -5.44 18.86
CA GLN A 129 -11.52 -4.85 18.59
C GLN A 129 -11.55 -3.90 17.39
N HIS A 130 -12.21 -4.29 16.30
CA HIS A 130 -12.36 -3.43 15.12
C HIS A 130 -13.13 -2.13 15.41
N VAL A 131 -14.12 -2.16 16.31
CA VAL A 131 -14.81 -0.95 16.76
C VAL A 131 -13.87 -0.04 17.54
N ALA A 132 -13.02 -0.59 18.41
CA ALA A 132 -12.02 0.18 19.14
C ALA A 132 -10.97 0.80 18.20
N ASP A 133 -10.48 0.03 17.23
CA ASP A 133 -9.55 0.51 16.21
C ASP A 133 -10.17 1.63 15.37
N ALA A 134 -11.44 1.49 14.97
CA ALA A 134 -12.15 2.53 14.24
C ALA A 134 -12.34 3.82 15.05
N GLN A 135 -12.56 3.71 16.37
CA GLN A 135 -12.63 4.86 17.27
C GLN A 135 -11.26 5.55 17.42
N GLN A 136 -10.18 4.78 17.50
CA GLN A 136 -8.83 5.32 17.55
C GLN A 136 -8.47 6.04 16.25
N ILE A 137 -8.75 5.42 15.10
CA ILE A 137 -8.53 6.03 13.78
C ILE A 137 -9.29 7.34 13.66
N LYS A 138 -10.53 7.41 14.16
CA LYS A 138 -11.30 8.65 14.19
C LYS A 138 -10.57 9.75 14.98
N SER A 139 -10.07 9.44 16.18
CA SER A 139 -9.31 10.38 17.02
C SER A 139 -8.01 10.83 16.36
N ASP A 140 -7.31 9.92 15.68
CA ASP A 140 -6.07 10.23 14.97
C ASP A 140 -6.34 11.14 13.76
N CYS A 141 -7.46 10.91 13.04
CA CYS A 141 -7.91 11.78 11.95
C CYS A 141 -8.28 13.19 12.43
N GLU A 142 -8.96 13.31 13.57
CA GLU A 142 -9.28 14.61 14.19
C GLU A 142 -8.00 15.37 14.57
N THR A 143 -7.03 14.67 15.19
CA THR A 143 -5.72 15.26 15.54
C THR A 143 -4.94 15.70 14.30
N LEU A 144 -4.97 14.91 13.23
CA LEU A 144 -4.31 15.27 11.97
C LEU A 144 -4.96 16.49 11.33
N ALA A 145 -6.29 16.60 11.37
CA ALA A 145 -7.01 17.77 10.86
C ALA A 145 -6.61 19.05 11.62
N ASP A 146 -6.51 18.99 12.96
CA ASP A 146 -6.05 20.11 13.78
C ASP A 146 -4.61 20.53 13.44
N ASN A 147 -3.71 19.57 13.25
CA ASN A 147 -2.33 19.84 12.85
C ASN A 147 -2.23 20.49 11.46
N VAL A 148 -3.05 20.04 10.51
CA VAL A 148 -3.12 20.64 9.16
C VAL A 148 -3.63 22.08 9.25
N GLN A 149 -4.63 22.35 10.09
CA GLN A 149 -5.15 23.69 10.32
C GLN A 149 -4.08 24.61 10.93
N GLN A 150 -3.36 24.16 11.96
CA GLN A 150 -2.26 24.94 12.56
C GLN A 150 -1.14 25.23 11.56
N ASN A 151 -0.77 24.25 10.73
CA ASN A 151 0.23 24.44 9.67
C ASN A 151 -0.24 25.47 8.63
N ALA A 152 -1.52 25.43 8.23
CA ALA A 152 -2.09 26.40 7.31
C ALA A 152 -2.04 27.83 7.89
N GLU A 153 -2.32 27.99 9.18
CA GLU A 153 -2.21 29.27 9.90
C GLU A 153 -0.75 29.76 9.97
N SER A 154 0.20 28.88 10.27
CA SER A 154 1.63 29.23 10.26
C SER A 154 2.10 29.69 8.88
N VAL A 155 1.70 28.99 7.82
CA VAL A 155 2.04 29.37 6.43
C VAL A 155 1.39 30.70 6.04
N ALA A 156 0.17 30.97 6.49
CA ALA A 156 -0.49 32.25 6.26
C ALA A 156 0.26 33.41 6.96
N GLU A 157 0.81 33.17 8.16
CA GLU A 157 1.61 34.16 8.88
C GLU A 157 2.98 34.37 8.25
N ASP A 158 3.67 33.30 7.86
CA ASP A 158 4.94 33.38 7.11
C ASP A 158 4.77 34.16 5.80
N LYS A 159 3.64 33.97 5.11
CA LYS A 159 3.32 34.75 3.90
C LYS A 159 3.21 36.25 4.18
N LYS A 160 2.64 36.64 5.33
CA LYS A 160 2.60 38.06 5.74
C LYS A 160 4.00 38.58 6.07
N GLN A 161 4.81 37.81 6.78
CA GLN A 161 6.20 38.20 7.08
C GLN A 161 7.03 38.37 5.81
N VAL A 162 6.90 37.45 4.84
CA VAL A 162 7.57 37.56 3.55
C VAL A 162 7.13 38.82 2.79
N ALA A 163 5.84 39.15 2.81
CA ALA A 163 5.34 40.38 2.19
C ALA A 163 5.90 41.64 2.88
N GLN A 164 6.01 41.66 4.21
CA GLN A 164 6.64 42.75 4.96
C GLN A 164 8.13 42.88 4.63
N LEU A 165 8.87 41.77 4.59
CA LEU A 165 10.28 41.75 4.23
C LEU A 165 10.51 42.25 2.80
N ALA A 166 9.66 41.86 1.84
CA ALA A 166 9.71 42.37 0.47
C ALA A 166 9.46 43.88 0.40
N SER A 167 8.51 44.39 1.19
CA SER A 167 8.24 45.83 1.30
C SER A 167 9.45 46.59 1.87
N SER A 168 10.05 46.07 2.96
CA SER A 168 11.25 46.67 3.57
C SER A 168 12.43 46.66 2.60
N ALA A 169 12.66 45.56 1.89
CA ALA A 169 13.72 45.48 0.89
C ALA A 169 13.52 46.49 -0.25
N THR A 170 12.27 46.72 -0.66
CA THR A 170 11.93 47.74 -1.67
C THR A 170 12.22 49.16 -1.15
N GLN A 171 11.88 49.45 0.11
CA GLN A 171 12.21 50.74 0.74
C GLN A 171 13.72 50.95 0.87
N ASP A 172 14.47 49.92 1.25
CA ASP A 172 15.92 50.00 1.37
C ASP A 172 16.60 50.19 0.02
N ALA A 173 16.10 49.56 -1.05
CA ALA A 173 16.55 49.81 -2.41
C ALA A 173 16.29 51.28 -2.83
N ALA A 174 15.11 51.82 -2.54
CA ALA A 174 14.79 53.23 -2.83
C ALA A 174 15.69 54.20 -2.04
N ARG A 175 15.99 53.89 -0.77
CA ARG A 175 16.95 54.66 0.04
C ARG A 175 18.35 54.61 -0.54
N ALA A 176 18.80 53.44 -1.01
CA ALA A 176 20.09 53.29 -1.64
C ALA A 176 20.19 54.10 -2.95
N GLU A 177 19.15 54.07 -3.80
CA GLU A 177 19.09 54.90 -5.01
C GLU A 177 19.15 56.40 -4.68
N GLN A 178 18.44 56.83 -3.65
CA GLN A 178 18.46 58.22 -3.22
C GLN A 178 19.85 58.64 -2.70
N ALA A 179 20.51 57.78 -1.91
CA ALA A 179 21.86 58.02 -1.43
C ALA A 179 22.88 58.16 -2.58
N VAL A 180 22.73 57.39 -3.65
CA VAL A 180 23.57 57.53 -4.87
C VAL A 180 23.35 58.89 -5.53
N LYS A 181 22.09 59.32 -5.71
CA LYS A 181 21.78 60.65 -6.28
C LYS A 181 22.36 61.79 -5.44
N ASP A 182 22.32 61.66 -4.12
CA ASP A 182 22.88 62.68 -3.23
C ASP A 182 24.41 62.68 -3.24
N ALA A 183 25.04 61.51 -3.37
CA ALA A 183 26.48 61.40 -3.61
C ALA A 183 26.89 62.08 -4.94
N ASP A 184 26.13 61.89 -6.03
CA ASP A 184 26.38 62.56 -7.31
C ASP A 184 26.31 64.09 -7.19
N LYS A 185 25.33 64.62 -6.45
CA LYS A 185 25.25 66.07 -6.19
C LYS A 185 26.47 66.60 -5.42
N ILE A 186 26.96 65.83 -4.45
CA ILE A 186 28.17 66.19 -3.68
C ILE A 186 29.39 66.21 -4.60
N VAL A 187 29.54 65.20 -5.46
CA VAL A 187 30.61 65.13 -6.46
C VAL A 187 30.54 66.33 -7.40
N GLN A 188 29.35 66.68 -7.90
CA GLN A 188 29.17 67.84 -8.78
C GLN A 188 29.57 69.15 -8.09
N LYS A 189 29.14 69.37 -6.84
CA LYS A 189 29.59 70.53 -6.05
C LYS A 189 31.11 70.58 -5.88
N ALA A 190 31.77 69.44 -5.70
CA ALA A 190 33.22 69.38 -5.60
C ALA A 190 33.90 69.72 -6.94
N VAL A 191 33.34 69.27 -8.07
CA VAL A 191 33.79 69.63 -9.42
C VAL A 191 33.64 71.14 -9.67
N ASP A 192 32.51 71.72 -9.30
CA ASP A 192 32.26 73.16 -9.44
C ASP A 192 33.26 73.98 -8.60
N LYS A 193 33.53 73.54 -7.37
CA LYS A 193 34.55 74.13 -6.48
C LYS A 193 35.97 74.07 -7.06
N LEU A 194 36.32 72.99 -7.74
CA LEU A 194 37.60 72.88 -8.45
C LEU A 194 37.67 73.87 -9.63
N GLY A 195 36.55 74.11 -10.31
CA GLY A 195 36.44 75.14 -11.34
C GLY A 195 36.66 76.55 -10.78
N GLU A 196 36.02 76.89 -9.66
CA GLU A 196 36.23 78.17 -8.95
C GLU A 196 37.70 78.35 -8.54
N ALA A 197 38.33 77.30 -8.00
CA ALA A 197 39.73 77.34 -7.60
C ALA A 197 40.68 77.56 -8.80
N ALA A 198 40.37 76.99 -9.97
CA ALA A 198 41.13 77.22 -11.20
C ALA A 198 41.01 78.68 -11.66
N THR A 199 39.81 79.27 -11.60
CA THR A 199 39.59 80.69 -11.90
C THR A 199 40.38 81.60 -10.97
N LEU A 200 40.29 81.37 -9.65
CA LEU A 200 41.05 82.11 -8.65
C LEU A 200 42.57 82.00 -8.86
N THR A 201 43.06 80.83 -9.29
CA THR A 201 44.47 80.64 -9.64
C THR A 201 44.86 81.47 -10.87
N GLY A 202 43.99 81.57 -11.85
CA GLY A 202 44.15 82.45 -13.02
C GLY A 202 44.17 83.94 -12.64
N GLU A 203 43.26 84.37 -11.77
CA GLU A 203 43.20 85.73 -11.23
C GLU A 203 44.44 86.07 -10.41
N ALA A 204 44.92 85.15 -9.56
CA ALA A 204 46.15 85.31 -8.79
C ALA A 204 47.38 85.47 -9.70
N LYS A 205 47.44 84.69 -10.79
CA LYS A 205 48.49 84.83 -11.82
C LYS A 205 48.43 86.22 -12.49
N ALA A 206 47.25 86.66 -12.90
CA ALA A 206 47.08 87.99 -13.49
C ALA A 206 47.44 89.12 -12.50
N SER A 207 47.09 88.95 -11.22
CA SER A 207 47.45 89.89 -10.15
C SER A 207 48.96 89.91 -9.90
N ALA A 208 49.64 88.77 -9.98
CA ALA A 208 51.10 88.70 -9.88
C ALA A 208 51.79 89.41 -11.05
N GLU A 209 51.28 89.25 -12.27
CA GLU A 209 51.75 89.97 -13.46
C GLU A 209 51.51 91.50 -13.33
N ALA A 210 50.36 91.91 -12.79
CA ALA A 210 50.05 93.31 -12.50
C ALA A 210 50.96 93.90 -11.40
N ALA A 211 51.29 93.11 -10.38
CA ALA A 211 52.24 93.49 -9.33
C ALA A 211 53.66 93.69 -9.89
N ALA A 212 54.12 92.78 -10.77
CA ALA A 212 55.41 92.92 -11.45
C ALA A 212 55.47 94.20 -12.32
N LYS A 213 54.37 94.53 -13.00
CA LYS A 213 54.25 95.77 -13.77
C LYS A 213 54.21 97.02 -12.89
N SER A 214 53.53 96.94 -11.74
CA SER A 214 53.52 98.01 -10.74
C SER A 214 54.90 98.22 -10.12
N GLU A 215 55.68 97.16 -9.90
CA GLU A 215 57.08 97.28 -9.45
C GLU A 215 57.93 98.06 -10.47
N GLN A 216 57.72 97.82 -11.76
CA GLN A 216 58.39 98.55 -12.84
C GLN A 216 57.97 100.03 -12.86
N ASN A 217 56.67 100.32 -12.73
CA ASN A 217 56.18 101.69 -12.63
C ASN A 217 56.67 102.40 -11.36
N ALA A 218 56.76 101.69 -10.22
CA ALA A 218 57.28 102.23 -8.97
C ALA A 218 58.79 102.55 -9.06
N LYS A 219 59.57 101.78 -9.83
CA LYS A 219 60.96 102.16 -10.18
C LYS A 219 60.99 103.46 -10.99
N GLN A 220 60.09 103.59 -11.97
CA GLN A 220 59.97 104.79 -12.81
C GLN A 220 59.55 106.04 -12.01
N HIS A 221 58.57 105.90 -11.11
CA HIS A 221 58.11 106.98 -10.23
C HIS A 221 59.11 107.30 -9.11
N ARG A 222 59.93 106.35 -8.64
CA ARG A 222 61.06 106.67 -7.75
C ARG A 222 62.04 107.60 -8.45
N ASP A 223 62.33 107.36 -9.72
CA ASP A 223 63.25 108.20 -10.51
C ASP A 223 62.64 109.60 -10.81
N GLU A 224 61.32 109.70 -10.96
CA GLU A 224 60.59 110.99 -11.07
C GLU A 224 60.43 111.73 -9.73
N ALA A 225 60.14 111.02 -8.63
CA ALA A 225 59.98 111.60 -7.30
C ALA A 225 61.32 112.10 -6.75
N GLN A 226 62.44 111.44 -7.07
CA GLN A 226 63.78 111.96 -6.76
C GLN A 226 64.03 113.31 -7.45
N ARG A 227 63.43 113.53 -8.64
CA ARG A 227 63.46 114.81 -9.38
C ARG A 227 62.57 115.89 -8.78
N ILE A 228 61.45 115.53 -8.16
CA ILE A 228 60.48 116.48 -7.54
C ILE A 228 60.90 116.86 -6.11
N VAL A 229 61.48 115.93 -5.35
CA VAL A 229 61.99 116.18 -3.99
C VAL A 229 63.19 117.14 -4.01
N ASP A 230 64.00 117.12 -5.07
CA ASP A 230 65.08 118.10 -5.24
C ASP A 230 64.56 119.54 -5.50
N ASP A 231 63.30 119.71 -5.91
CA ASP A 231 62.71 121.01 -6.34
C ASP A 231 61.70 121.64 -5.35
N LEU A 232 61.25 120.95 -4.29
CA LEU A 232 60.19 121.45 -3.39
C LEU A 232 60.58 121.43 -1.91
N LYS A 233 60.87 122.60 -1.33
CA LYS A 233 60.95 122.82 0.13
C LYS A 233 59.71 123.55 0.66
N GLY A 234 58.93 122.90 1.55
CA GLY A 234 57.95 123.53 2.45
C GLY A 234 57.10 122.53 3.26
N THR A 235 56.84 122.79 4.56
CA THR A 235 56.18 121.86 5.54
C THR A 235 54.86 122.40 6.15
N ASN A 236 54.02 121.51 6.74
CA ASN A 236 52.71 121.76 7.38
C ASN A 236 52.77 122.40 8.80
N ALA A 237 51.62 122.90 9.30
CA ALA A 237 51.50 123.53 10.63
C ALA A 237 51.53 122.52 11.77
N SER A 238 52.09 122.93 12.90
CA SER A 238 51.89 122.32 14.22
C SER A 238 51.47 123.38 15.23
N THR A 239 51.20 122.99 16.47
CA THR A 239 50.89 123.93 17.56
C THR A 239 52.03 124.90 17.90
N THR A 240 53.23 124.71 17.34
CA THR A 240 54.39 125.59 17.54
C THR A 240 55.06 126.08 16.24
N GLN A 241 54.57 125.69 15.06
CA GLN A 241 55.13 126.09 13.76
C GLN A 241 54.01 126.46 12.78
N LYS A 242 54.10 127.63 12.11
CA LYS A 242 53.09 128.07 11.14
C LYS A 242 53.15 127.26 9.84
N GLY A 243 51.98 126.79 9.41
CA GLY A 243 51.66 126.10 8.14
C GLY A 243 50.12 126.04 7.96
N LEU A 244 49.57 125.07 7.21
CA LEU A 244 48.12 124.95 6.92
C LEU A 244 47.38 124.02 7.93
N VAL A 245 46.15 124.37 8.37
CA VAL A 245 45.29 123.64 9.36
C VAL A 245 43.92 123.28 8.76
N GLN A 246 43.34 122.11 9.10
CA GLN A 246 42.06 121.58 8.57
C GLN A 246 41.00 121.31 9.68
N LEU A 247 39.70 121.45 9.38
CA LEU A 247 38.55 121.34 10.32
C LEU A 247 37.56 120.21 9.93
N CYS A 248 36.91 119.54 10.90
CA CYS A 248 35.95 118.43 10.67
C CYS A 248 34.65 118.57 11.52
N SER A 249 33.48 118.27 10.92
CA SER A 249 32.15 118.35 11.58
C SER A 249 31.44 117.01 11.67
N ASP A 250 32.13 115.94 11.36
CA ASP A 250 31.59 114.59 11.38
C ASP A 250 31.49 114.13 12.85
N THR A 251 30.42 113.43 13.20
CA THR A 251 30.11 113.03 14.58
C THR A 251 30.90 111.81 15.05
N ASP A 252 31.71 111.24 14.17
CA ASP A 252 32.43 109.97 14.29
C ASP A 252 33.90 110.03 13.83
N ASN A 253 34.47 111.24 13.65
CA ASN A 253 35.86 111.40 13.22
C ASN A 253 36.87 111.10 14.35
N ASP A 254 37.88 110.28 14.05
CA ASP A 254 38.90 109.78 14.98
C ASP A 254 40.27 110.47 14.83
N SER A 255 40.39 111.46 13.93
CA SER A 255 41.64 112.18 13.67
C SER A 255 42.03 113.16 14.77
N GLU A 256 43.28 113.06 15.27
CA GLU A 256 43.89 114.02 16.22
C GLU A 256 44.49 115.27 15.53
N GLU A 257 44.52 115.30 14.19
CA GLU A 257 45.10 116.40 13.39
C GLU A 257 44.05 117.41 12.89
N LEU A 258 42.76 117.12 13.12
CA LEU A 258 41.61 117.92 12.69
C LEU A 258 40.81 118.42 13.90
N ALA A 259 40.40 119.69 13.91
CA ALA A 259 39.59 120.22 15.01
C ALA A 259 38.08 119.96 14.82
N ALA A 260 37.42 119.39 15.83
CA ALA A 260 35.98 119.10 15.85
C ALA A 260 35.12 120.37 16.01
N THR A 261 34.00 120.46 15.27
CA THR A 261 33.09 121.63 15.35
C THR A 261 31.99 121.49 16.40
N PRO A 262 31.47 122.61 16.97
CA PRO A 262 30.35 122.59 17.94
C PRO A 262 29.06 121.93 17.44
N LYS A 263 28.88 121.81 16.11
CA LYS A 263 27.74 121.13 15.47
C LYS A 263 27.79 119.62 15.71
N ALA A 264 28.97 119.01 15.60
CA ALA A 264 29.15 117.58 15.82
C ALA A 264 28.79 117.19 17.26
N VAL A 265 29.27 117.97 18.24
CA VAL A 265 29.07 117.72 19.67
C VAL A 265 27.59 117.77 20.09
N LYS A 266 26.80 118.70 19.52
CA LYS A 266 25.37 118.82 19.84
C LYS A 266 24.54 117.66 19.28
N THR A 267 24.82 117.25 18.05
CA THR A 267 24.08 116.17 17.36
C THR A 267 24.19 114.84 18.11
N VAL A 268 25.39 114.49 18.59
CA VAL A 268 25.62 113.25 19.36
C VAL A 268 24.78 113.23 20.64
N MET A 269 24.63 114.37 21.33
CA MET A 269 23.97 114.44 22.64
C MET A 269 22.44 114.39 22.57
N ASP A 270 21.85 114.81 21.44
CA ASP A 270 20.40 114.73 21.22
C ASP A 270 19.97 113.32 20.81
N GLU A 271 20.79 112.58 20.04
CA GLU A 271 20.52 111.18 19.69
C GLU A 271 20.53 110.25 20.91
N THR A 272 21.44 110.45 21.86
CA THR A 272 21.57 109.55 23.03
C THR A 272 20.33 109.58 23.93
N LYS A 273 19.59 110.70 23.96
CA LYS A 273 18.39 110.86 24.82
C LYS A 273 17.14 110.15 24.30
N THR A 274 17.17 109.60 23.09
CA THR A 274 16.01 108.95 22.43
C THR A 274 16.02 107.42 22.48
N LYS A 275 17.05 106.81 23.07
CA LYS A 275 17.24 105.36 23.11
C LYS A 275 16.74 104.76 24.43
N ALA A 276 16.06 103.61 24.38
CA ALA A 276 15.66 102.84 25.55
C ALA A 276 16.88 102.11 26.18
N PRO A 277 16.83 101.72 27.47
CA PRO A 277 17.88 100.91 28.10
C PRO A 277 18.11 99.60 27.32
N LEU A 278 19.38 99.24 27.11
CA LEU A 278 19.78 98.05 26.34
C LEU A 278 19.37 96.73 27.00
N ASP A 279 19.18 96.70 28.32
CA ASP A 279 18.73 95.52 29.06
C ASP A 279 17.27 95.67 29.54
N SER A 280 16.42 94.73 29.09
CA SER A 280 15.04 94.52 29.57
C SER A 280 14.11 95.76 29.57
N PRO A 281 13.85 96.38 28.41
CA PRO A 281 12.89 97.47 28.32
C PRO A 281 11.46 97.00 28.65
N ALA A 282 10.72 97.77 29.46
CA ALA A 282 9.31 97.50 29.75
C ALA A 282 8.42 98.01 28.60
N PHE A 283 7.72 97.10 27.91
CA PHE A 283 6.80 97.46 26.84
C PHE A 283 5.38 97.69 27.36
N ILE A 284 4.80 98.86 27.07
CA ILE A 284 3.41 99.23 27.38
C ILE A 284 2.70 99.68 26.09
N GLY A 285 1.43 99.29 25.90
CA GLY A 285 0.65 99.59 24.68
C GLY A 285 0.81 98.54 23.56
N THR A 286 0.82 98.99 22.30
CA THR A 286 1.00 98.15 21.09
C THR A 286 2.35 98.43 20.42
N PRO A 287 3.48 97.95 20.96
CA PRO A 287 4.80 98.14 20.37
C PRO A 287 4.88 97.44 19.00
N THR A 288 5.41 98.13 18.00
CA THR A 288 5.65 97.57 16.67
C THR A 288 7.10 97.14 16.55
N THR A 289 7.35 95.86 16.25
CA THR A 289 8.68 95.34 15.94
C THR A 289 8.75 94.90 14.48
N PRO A 290 9.93 94.97 13.82
CA PRO A 290 10.12 94.36 12.51
C PRO A 290 9.75 92.87 12.57
N THR A 291 9.02 92.39 11.57
CA THR A 291 8.71 90.96 11.45
C THR A 291 10.01 90.21 11.16
N PRO A 292 10.42 89.26 12.02
CA PRO A 292 11.60 88.45 11.75
C PRO A 292 11.47 87.72 10.39
N PRO A 293 12.61 87.43 9.72
CA PRO A 293 12.62 86.56 8.56
C PRO A 293 12.20 85.13 8.94
N ASP A 294 11.67 84.39 7.98
CA ASP A 294 10.99 83.09 8.21
C ASP A 294 11.91 82.02 8.83
N ASP A 295 13.23 82.19 8.75
CA ASP A 295 14.29 81.31 9.24
C ASP A 295 14.93 81.78 10.56
N ALA A 296 14.34 82.75 11.24
CA ALA A 296 14.85 83.25 12.52
C ALA A 296 14.89 82.14 13.60
N THR A 297 16.06 81.96 14.23
CA THR A 297 16.33 80.91 15.23
C THR A 297 16.92 81.46 16.54
N GLY A 298 17.02 82.78 16.67
CA GLY A 298 17.65 83.48 17.80
C GLY A 298 16.67 83.94 18.88
N LEU A 299 17.07 84.99 19.61
CA LEU A 299 16.29 85.62 20.68
C LEU A 299 15.42 86.80 20.16
N GLU A 300 15.09 86.82 18.87
CA GLU A 300 14.29 87.90 18.28
C GLU A 300 12.87 87.95 18.86
N MET A 301 12.29 89.15 18.97
CA MET A 301 10.94 89.33 19.49
C MET A 301 9.89 88.90 18.44
N ALA A 302 9.25 87.75 18.65
CA ALA A 302 8.18 87.26 17.78
C ALA A 302 6.96 88.20 17.80
N ASN A 303 6.53 88.64 16.61
CA ASN A 303 5.34 89.48 16.47
C ASN A 303 4.14 88.68 15.93
N ALA A 304 2.93 89.24 16.05
CA ALA A 304 1.70 88.55 15.67
C ALA A 304 1.63 88.20 14.16
N ALA A 305 2.33 88.93 13.28
CA ALA A 305 2.40 88.62 11.86
C ALA A 305 3.28 87.38 11.59
N PHE A 306 4.43 87.29 12.26
CA PHE A 306 5.34 86.15 12.19
C PHE A 306 4.67 84.84 12.67
N VAL A 307 4.01 84.88 13.83
CA VAL A 307 3.33 83.70 14.40
C VAL A 307 2.18 83.23 13.52
N ARG A 308 1.32 84.14 13.01
CA ARG A 308 0.22 83.77 12.11
C ARG A 308 0.73 83.18 10.79
N LYS A 309 1.84 83.69 10.26
CA LYS A 309 2.45 83.20 9.02
C LYS A 309 3.02 81.79 9.19
N LEU A 310 3.76 81.52 10.28
CA LEU A 310 4.27 80.18 10.57
C LEU A 310 3.15 79.16 10.85
N LEU A 311 2.07 79.57 11.52
CA LEU A 311 0.90 78.71 11.76
C LEU A 311 0.16 78.39 10.45
N ALA A 312 -0.01 79.38 9.58
CA ALA A 312 -0.57 79.17 8.25
C ALA A 312 0.31 78.26 7.39
N ALA A 313 1.64 78.43 7.41
CA ALA A 313 2.56 77.53 6.71
C ALA A 313 2.51 76.09 7.23
N LEU A 314 2.33 75.88 8.54
CA LEU A 314 2.15 74.55 9.13
C LEU A 314 0.84 73.89 8.66
N VAL A 315 -0.26 74.64 8.63
CA VAL A 315 -1.57 74.13 8.18
C VAL A 315 -1.62 73.92 6.66
N ASP A 316 -1.04 74.83 5.87
CA ASP A 316 -0.92 74.73 4.41
C ASP A 316 0.09 73.67 3.96
N SER A 317 0.90 73.13 4.87
CA SER A 317 1.80 72.01 4.58
C SER A 317 1.11 70.64 4.60
N SER A 318 -0.19 70.57 4.90
CA SER A 318 -0.94 69.29 4.93
C SER A 318 -2.36 69.27 4.31
N PRO A 319 -2.72 70.05 3.26
CA PRO A 319 -3.96 69.85 2.51
C PRO A 319 -4.05 68.44 1.92
N GLU A 320 -2.97 67.95 1.31
CA GLU A 320 -2.92 66.62 0.68
C GLU A 320 -3.11 65.49 1.71
N ALA A 321 -2.64 65.66 2.95
CA ALA A 321 -2.83 64.68 4.02
C ALA A 321 -4.29 64.62 4.51
N LEU A 322 -4.98 65.76 4.55
CA LEU A 322 -6.39 65.85 4.92
C LEU A 322 -7.31 65.40 3.78
N ASP A 323 -6.98 65.76 2.53
CA ASP A 323 -7.68 65.26 1.35
C ASP A 323 -7.50 63.76 1.21
N THR A 324 -6.31 63.21 1.42
CA THR A 324 -6.10 61.74 1.44
C THR A 324 -6.85 61.04 2.56
N LEU A 325 -6.94 61.62 3.76
CA LEU A 325 -7.75 61.06 4.87
C LEU A 325 -9.25 61.06 4.53
N ASN A 326 -9.74 62.12 3.87
CA ASN A 326 -11.13 62.23 3.44
C ASN A 326 -11.44 61.30 2.25
N GLU A 327 -10.51 61.18 1.29
CA GLU A 327 -10.57 60.23 0.18
C GLU A 327 -10.52 58.78 0.68
N LEU A 328 -9.69 58.46 1.68
CA LEU A 328 -9.64 57.15 2.34
C LEU A 328 -10.95 56.83 3.06
N ALA A 329 -11.51 57.79 3.82
CA ALA A 329 -12.79 57.60 4.50
C ALA A 329 -13.94 57.38 3.52
N ALA A 330 -13.97 58.13 2.41
CA ALA A 330 -14.95 57.97 1.34
C ALA A 330 -14.76 56.65 0.57
N ALA A 331 -13.52 56.25 0.28
CA ALA A 331 -13.20 54.99 -0.40
C ALA A 331 -13.57 53.75 0.42
N LEU A 332 -13.53 53.86 1.75
CA LEU A 332 -13.99 52.84 2.70
C LEU A 332 -15.49 52.94 3.02
N GLY A 333 -16.23 53.79 2.32
CA GLY A 333 -17.69 53.88 2.38
C GLY A 333 -18.25 54.60 3.61
N ASN A 334 -17.42 55.31 4.37
CA ASN A 334 -17.80 55.94 5.65
C ASN A 334 -18.46 54.96 6.64
N ASP A 335 -18.12 53.67 6.59
CA ASP A 335 -18.70 52.65 7.46
C ASP A 335 -18.00 52.64 8.85
N PRO A 336 -18.70 53.01 9.95
CA PRO A 336 -18.13 52.98 11.30
C PRO A 336 -17.77 51.57 11.77
N GLU A 337 -18.40 50.55 11.18
CA GLU A 337 -18.25 49.13 11.50
C GLU A 337 -17.58 48.37 10.35
N PHE A 338 -16.78 49.06 9.52
CA PHE A 338 -16.16 48.51 8.30
C PHE A 338 -15.49 47.15 8.53
N ALA A 339 -14.76 47.00 9.64
CA ALA A 339 -14.12 45.74 10.01
C ALA A 339 -15.16 44.61 10.20
N THR A 340 -16.25 44.87 10.90
CA THR A 340 -17.36 43.94 11.13
C THR A 340 -18.06 43.59 9.81
N THR A 341 -18.34 44.58 8.96
CA THR A 341 -18.98 44.40 7.65
C THR A 341 -18.13 43.53 6.72
N ILE A 342 -16.83 43.83 6.59
CA ILE A 342 -15.90 43.04 5.78
C ILE A 342 -15.71 41.64 6.35
N MET A 343 -15.62 41.49 7.68
CA MET A 343 -15.43 40.19 8.31
C MET A 343 -16.66 39.28 8.10
N ASN A 344 -17.87 39.82 8.15
CA ASN A 344 -19.10 39.07 7.83
C ASN A 344 -19.18 38.72 6.33
N ALA A 345 -18.80 39.64 5.45
CA ALA A 345 -18.75 39.38 4.01
C ALA A 345 -17.70 38.30 3.64
N LEU A 346 -16.58 38.26 4.36
CA LEU A 346 -15.52 37.28 4.19
C LEU A 346 -15.91 35.92 4.80
N ALA A 347 -16.61 35.91 5.94
CA ALA A 347 -17.11 34.68 6.58
C ALA A 347 -18.18 33.96 5.73
N GLY A 348 -18.94 34.69 4.91
CA GLY A 348 -19.88 34.10 3.95
C GLY A 348 -19.23 33.59 2.65
N LYS A 349 -17.95 33.88 2.41
CA LYS A 349 -17.23 33.39 1.23
C LYS A 349 -16.68 31.99 1.53
N GLN A 350 -17.12 31.01 0.75
CA GLN A 350 -16.45 29.72 0.72
C GLN A 350 -14.98 29.92 0.35
N PRO A 351 -14.02 29.25 1.02
CA PRO A 351 -12.62 29.32 0.65
C PRO A 351 -12.45 29.00 -0.84
N LEU A 352 -11.62 29.80 -1.53
CA LEU A 352 -11.37 29.59 -2.95
C LEU A 352 -10.76 28.20 -3.14
N SER A 353 -11.55 27.31 -3.72
CA SER A 353 -11.14 25.95 -4.05
C SER A 353 -11.33 25.79 -5.54
N ASP A 354 -10.24 25.44 -6.22
CA ASP A 354 -10.25 25.17 -7.64
C ASP A 354 -11.23 24.03 -7.96
N VAL A 355 -11.37 23.07 -7.04
CA VAL A 355 -12.31 21.94 -7.13
C VAL A 355 -13.75 22.42 -7.05
N LEU A 356 -14.13 23.24 -6.07
CA LEU A 356 -15.50 23.73 -5.93
C LEU A 356 -15.89 24.70 -7.06
N THR A 357 -14.93 25.49 -7.53
CA THR A 357 -15.10 26.35 -8.70
C THR A 357 -15.34 25.51 -9.96
N ALA A 358 -14.55 24.45 -10.17
CA ALA A 358 -14.73 23.52 -11.27
C ALA A 358 -16.09 22.80 -11.21
N ILE A 359 -16.52 22.34 -10.02
CA ILE A 359 -17.81 21.69 -9.82
C ILE A 359 -18.98 22.66 -10.09
N SER A 360 -18.88 23.92 -9.64
CA SER A 360 -19.94 24.93 -9.84
C SER A 360 -20.16 25.32 -11.31
N ASN A 361 -19.16 25.09 -12.16
CA ASN A 361 -19.24 25.34 -13.60
C ASN A 361 -19.84 24.15 -14.38
N LEU A 362 -20.12 23.03 -13.72
CA LEU A 362 -20.77 21.88 -14.36
C LEU A 362 -22.27 22.10 -14.46
N GLU A 363 -22.82 21.88 -15.66
CA GLU A 363 -24.26 21.97 -15.92
C GLU A 363 -24.99 20.77 -15.30
N GLU A 364 -25.89 21.00 -14.34
CA GLU A 364 -26.60 19.96 -13.62
C GLU A 364 -27.45 19.08 -14.56
N ARG A 365 -27.29 17.75 -14.46
CA ARG A 365 -28.05 16.76 -15.25
C ARG A 365 -28.44 15.57 -14.38
N ALA A 366 -29.72 15.21 -14.41
CA ALA A 366 -30.30 14.19 -13.53
C ALA A 366 -29.70 12.77 -13.67
N ASP A 367 -29.08 12.45 -14.80
CA ASP A 367 -28.60 11.12 -15.13
C ASP A 367 -27.08 10.94 -15.05
N ASN A 368 -26.36 11.94 -14.52
CA ASN A 368 -24.91 11.97 -14.49
C ASN A 368 -24.37 11.95 -13.06
N LEU A 369 -23.24 11.28 -12.86
CA LEU A 369 -22.50 11.29 -11.60
C LEU A 369 -21.31 12.25 -11.71
N LEU A 370 -21.05 13.00 -10.64
CA LEU A 370 -19.81 13.76 -10.50
C LEU A 370 -18.62 12.80 -10.36
N CYS A 371 -17.63 12.96 -11.20
CA CYS A 371 -16.39 12.19 -11.16
C CYS A 371 -15.18 13.08 -11.46
N PHE A 372 -13.99 12.62 -11.08
CA PHE A 372 -12.74 13.20 -11.55
C PHE A 372 -12.26 12.40 -12.75
N ASN A 373 -11.99 13.07 -13.87
CA ASN A 373 -11.47 12.42 -15.06
C ASN A 373 -9.98 12.05 -14.90
N GLN A 374 -9.39 11.42 -15.92
CA GLN A 374 -7.97 11.01 -15.88
C GLN A 374 -6.99 12.18 -15.71
N ASP A 375 -7.43 13.39 -16.02
CA ASP A 375 -6.66 14.63 -15.85
C ASP A 375 -6.87 15.26 -14.46
N GLY A 376 -7.64 14.62 -13.57
CA GLY A 376 -7.95 15.10 -12.23
C GLY A 376 -9.00 16.21 -12.16
N ASN A 377 -9.69 16.51 -13.27
CA ASN A 377 -10.71 17.56 -13.34
C ASN A 377 -12.10 17.00 -13.00
N ALA A 378 -12.89 17.80 -12.25
CA ALA A 378 -14.29 17.50 -11.98
C ALA A 378 -15.11 17.52 -13.28
N SER A 379 -15.85 16.46 -13.54
CA SER A 379 -16.71 16.31 -14.72
C SER A 379 -17.95 15.48 -14.39
N LEU A 380 -18.96 15.55 -15.25
CA LEU A 380 -20.16 14.72 -15.14
C LEU A 380 -20.07 13.55 -16.10
N SER A 381 -20.06 12.33 -15.57
CA SER A 381 -20.09 11.11 -16.37
C SER A 381 -21.52 10.56 -16.44
N PRO A 382 -22.04 10.25 -17.65
CA PRO A 382 -23.36 9.66 -17.78
C PRO A 382 -23.40 8.27 -17.14
N LEU A 383 -24.37 8.06 -16.26
CA LEU A 383 -24.64 6.72 -15.74
C LEU A 383 -25.49 5.95 -16.76
N SER A 384 -25.24 4.65 -16.88
CA SER A 384 -26.18 3.77 -17.57
C SER A 384 -27.43 3.56 -16.71
N GLU A 385 -28.55 3.19 -17.33
CA GLU A 385 -29.77 2.80 -16.59
C GLU A 385 -29.46 1.71 -15.55
N LYS A 386 -28.60 0.76 -15.92
CA LYS A 386 -28.17 -0.33 -15.03
C LYS A 386 -27.36 0.19 -13.83
N ALA A 387 -26.46 1.15 -14.05
CA ALA A 387 -25.67 1.75 -12.97
C ALA A 387 -26.55 2.60 -12.03
N ARG A 388 -27.52 3.34 -12.55
CA ARG A 388 -28.53 4.05 -11.74
C ARG A 388 -29.36 3.07 -10.92
N SER A 389 -29.83 1.99 -11.54
CA SER A 389 -30.63 0.96 -10.86
C SER A 389 -29.82 0.28 -9.75
N LEU A 390 -28.51 0.06 -9.96
CA LEU A 390 -27.62 -0.54 -8.96
C LEU A 390 -27.35 0.41 -7.78
N LEU A 391 -27.07 1.69 -8.06
CA LEU A 391 -26.83 2.72 -7.04
C LEU A 391 -28.08 3.06 -6.21
N ALA A 392 -29.28 2.79 -6.75
CA ALA A 392 -30.54 2.99 -6.05
C ALA A 392 -30.86 1.88 -5.02
N GLN A 393 -30.10 0.77 -5.00
CA GLN A 393 -30.37 -0.34 -4.10
C GLN A 393 -29.82 -0.08 -2.70
N ALA A 394 -30.65 -0.26 -1.68
CA ALA A 394 -30.26 -0.03 -0.27
C ALA A 394 -29.64 -1.26 0.42
N THR A 395 -29.66 -2.44 -0.23
CA THR A 395 -29.18 -3.69 0.38
C THR A 395 -28.29 -4.46 -0.58
N VAL A 396 -27.33 -5.20 -0.03
CA VAL A 396 -26.41 -6.06 -0.79
C VAL A 396 -27.19 -7.12 -1.58
N GLU A 397 -28.31 -7.60 -1.06
CA GLU A 397 -29.18 -8.56 -1.73
C GLU A 397 -29.88 -7.97 -2.95
N ALA A 398 -30.42 -6.75 -2.84
CA ALA A 398 -31.04 -6.07 -3.96
C ALA A 398 -30.01 -5.67 -5.03
N MET A 399 -28.79 -5.29 -4.63
CA MET A 399 -27.67 -5.05 -5.56
C MET A 399 -27.28 -6.33 -6.32
N ARG A 400 -27.22 -7.49 -5.65
CA ARG A 400 -26.94 -8.79 -6.30
C ARG A 400 -28.02 -9.16 -7.31
N ASN A 401 -29.29 -8.91 -6.99
CA ASN A 401 -30.40 -9.13 -7.92
C ASN A 401 -30.31 -8.20 -9.14
N GLU A 402 -29.96 -6.93 -8.95
CA GLU A 402 -29.74 -5.99 -10.04
C GLU A 402 -28.56 -6.42 -10.92
N LEU A 403 -27.47 -6.95 -10.35
CA LEU A 403 -26.35 -7.52 -11.09
C LEU A 403 -26.64 -8.90 -11.70
N GLU A 404 -27.85 -9.44 -11.52
CA GLU A 404 -28.24 -10.80 -11.93
C GLU A 404 -27.34 -11.90 -11.32
N LEU A 405 -26.67 -11.58 -10.21
CA LEU A 405 -25.87 -12.51 -9.43
C LEU A 405 -26.82 -13.42 -8.67
N LYS A 406 -27.04 -14.62 -9.22
CA LYS A 406 -27.86 -15.66 -8.61
C LYS A 406 -27.31 -16.08 -7.24
N SER A 407 -28.08 -16.90 -6.51
CA SER A 407 -27.74 -17.42 -5.19
C SER A 407 -26.36 -18.06 -5.07
N ALA A 408 -25.71 -18.46 -6.17
CA ALA A 408 -24.36 -19.03 -6.20
C ALA A 408 -23.27 -18.06 -5.69
N ALA A 409 -23.45 -16.74 -5.84
CA ALA A 409 -22.45 -15.75 -5.43
C ALA A 409 -22.32 -15.56 -3.90
N VAL A 410 -23.13 -16.28 -3.12
CA VAL A 410 -23.18 -16.20 -1.65
C VAL A 410 -23.01 -17.56 -0.97
N ARG A 411 -22.79 -18.63 -1.76
CA ARG A 411 -22.62 -19.99 -1.24
C ARG A 411 -21.16 -20.25 -0.91
N ASP A 412 -20.91 -20.93 0.20
CA ASP A 412 -19.59 -21.49 0.48
C ASP A 412 -19.19 -22.49 -0.61
N ILE A 413 -17.89 -22.56 -0.87
CA ILE A 413 -17.31 -23.57 -1.77
C ILE A 413 -17.32 -24.92 -1.04
N GLN A 414 -17.77 -25.98 -1.71
CA GLN A 414 -17.67 -27.34 -1.16
C GLN A 414 -16.21 -27.71 -0.90
N THR A 415 -15.93 -28.21 0.31
CA THR A 415 -14.56 -28.47 0.77
C THR A 415 -14.12 -29.92 0.62
N ASP A 416 -15.03 -30.85 0.29
CA ASP A 416 -14.72 -32.28 0.11
C ASP A 416 -15.70 -32.99 -0.86
N LEU A 417 -15.30 -34.16 -1.39
CA LEU A 417 -16.02 -35.06 -2.30
C LEU A 417 -17.39 -35.49 -1.77
N TYR A 418 -17.53 -35.57 -0.44
CA TYR A 418 -18.75 -36.01 0.23
C TYR A 418 -19.53 -34.89 0.92
N ASP A 419 -19.09 -33.63 0.79
CA ASP A 419 -19.78 -32.46 1.36
C ASP A 419 -21.03 -32.12 0.52
N SER A 420 -22.11 -32.86 0.79
CA SER A 420 -23.44 -32.64 0.21
C SER A 420 -24.27 -31.61 0.99
N THR A 421 -23.62 -30.75 1.79
CA THR A 421 -24.32 -29.74 2.59
C THR A 421 -25.14 -28.81 1.70
N GLU A 422 -26.45 -28.80 1.93
CA GLU A 422 -27.40 -27.98 1.20
C GLU A 422 -27.03 -26.50 1.35
N GLY A 423 -26.95 -25.78 0.23
CA GLY A 423 -26.58 -24.37 0.21
C GLY A 423 -25.11 -24.07 -0.14
N ARG A 424 -24.27 -25.07 -0.41
CA ARG A 424 -22.91 -24.87 -0.94
C ARG A 424 -22.85 -24.96 -2.48
N VAL A 425 -21.82 -24.37 -3.10
CA VAL A 425 -21.61 -24.40 -4.56
C VAL A 425 -20.44 -25.31 -4.93
N ALA A 426 -20.71 -26.26 -5.84
CA ALA A 426 -19.71 -27.13 -6.44
C ALA A 426 -19.00 -26.38 -7.58
N LEU A 427 -17.68 -26.17 -7.46
CA LEU A 427 -16.87 -25.55 -8.53
C LEU A 427 -16.09 -26.62 -9.31
N PRO A 428 -16.04 -26.56 -10.66
CA PRO A 428 -15.19 -27.44 -11.45
C PRO A 428 -13.72 -27.29 -11.01
N GLY A 429 -13.08 -28.38 -10.55
CA GLY A 429 -11.72 -28.37 -10.00
C GLY A 429 -11.60 -28.75 -8.53
N ALA A 430 -12.69 -28.65 -7.74
CA ALA A 430 -12.67 -28.92 -6.29
C ALA A 430 -12.42 -30.40 -5.90
N TYR A 431 -12.58 -31.34 -6.84
CA TYR A 431 -12.41 -32.78 -6.61
C TYR A 431 -11.07 -33.38 -7.08
N GLY A 432 -10.01 -32.58 -7.23
CA GLY A 432 -8.76 -33.11 -7.83
C GLY A 432 -8.86 -33.38 -9.34
N TYR A 433 -9.76 -32.65 -10.03
CA TYR A 433 -9.72 -32.51 -11.49
C TYR A 433 -8.47 -31.71 -11.89
N GLY A 434 -7.32 -32.39 -11.91
CA GLY A 434 -6.01 -31.78 -12.16
C GLY A 434 -4.83 -32.69 -11.87
N MET A 435 -5.04 -33.89 -11.30
CA MET A 435 -3.97 -34.87 -11.22
C MET A 435 -3.82 -35.59 -12.57
N THR A 436 -3.05 -34.99 -13.49
CA THR A 436 -2.27 -35.81 -14.41
C THR A 436 -1.26 -36.56 -13.54
N ASP A 437 -1.57 -37.79 -13.17
CA ASP A 437 -0.55 -38.67 -12.63
C ASP A 437 0.58 -38.74 -13.67
N ALA A 438 1.77 -38.29 -13.28
CA ALA A 438 2.94 -38.21 -14.14
C ALA A 438 3.44 -39.61 -14.61
N GLY A 439 2.76 -40.68 -14.20
CA GLY A 439 2.98 -42.06 -14.66
C GLY A 439 1.81 -42.75 -15.38
N ALA A 440 0.63 -42.13 -15.57
CA ALA A 440 -0.56 -42.87 -16.06
C ALA A 440 -0.78 -42.76 -17.59
N HIS A 441 -0.88 -43.92 -18.24
CA HIS A 441 -0.95 -44.16 -19.68
C HIS A 441 -2.04 -43.38 -20.44
N SER A 442 -1.71 -42.87 -21.63
CA SER A 442 -2.67 -42.38 -22.62
C SER A 442 -3.58 -43.52 -23.11
N ILE A 443 -4.86 -43.21 -23.39
CA ILE A 443 -5.75 -44.14 -24.06
C ILE A 443 -5.38 -44.14 -25.55
N ILE A 444 -4.75 -45.22 -26.02
CA ILE A 444 -4.51 -45.44 -27.44
C ILE A 444 -5.72 -46.19 -28.01
N ALA A 445 -6.45 -45.58 -28.93
CA ALA A 445 -7.67 -46.17 -29.48
C ALA A 445 -7.77 -45.96 -31.00
N SER A 446 -8.22 -46.97 -31.74
CA SER A 446 -8.54 -46.83 -33.16
C SER A 446 -9.93 -46.23 -33.39
N ASP A 447 -10.83 -46.39 -32.43
CA ASP A 447 -12.25 -46.05 -32.51
C ASP A 447 -12.85 -45.78 -31.12
N MET A 448 -14.05 -45.20 -31.07
CA MET A 448 -14.75 -44.88 -29.82
C MET A 448 -15.16 -46.13 -29.01
N ALA A 449 -15.27 -47.30 -29.65
CA ALA A 449 -15.53 -48.55 -28.95
C ALA A 449 -14.30 -48.99 -28.14
N THR A 450 -13.10 -48.74 -28.67
CA THR A 450 -11.82 -48.98 -28.03
C THR A 450 -11.60 -48.00 -26.88
N VAL A 451 -11.98 -46.73 -27.02
CA VAL A 451 -11.98 -45.77 -25.90
C VAL A 451 -12.82 -46.28 -24.73
N ALA A 452 -14.06 -46.70 -25.01
CA ALA A 452 -14.94 -47.24 -23.97
C ALA A 452 -14.43 -48.57 -23.37
N ARG A 453 -13.72 -49.40 -24.14
CA ARG A 453 -13.11 -50.65 -23.64
C ARG A 453 -11.89 -50.37 -22.77
N THR A 454 -11.03 -49.44 -23.15
CA THR A 454 -9.85 -49.09 -22.37
C THR A 454 -10.26 -48.44 -21.05
N ALA A 455 -11.31 -47.60 -21.07
CA ALA A 455 -11.90 -47.01 -19.87
C ALA A 455 -12.33 -48.05 -18.82
N HIS A 456 -12.67 -49.28 -19.22
CA HIS A 456 -13.01 -50.37 -18.30
C HIS A 456 -11.88 -50.73 -17.33
N ASN A 457 -10.61 -50.56 -17.68
CA ASN A 457 -9.49 -50.90 -16.78
C ASN A 457 -8.89 -49.70 -16.04
N LEU A 458 -9.44 -48.49 -16.22
CA LEU A 458 -8.88 -47.25 -15.70
C LEU A 458 -9.61 -46.73 -14.45
N HIS A 459 -8.86 -46.01 -13.62
CA HIS A 459 -9.39 -45.33 -12.42
C HIS A 459 -10.19 -44.08 -12.81
N PRO A 460 -10.97 -43.47 -11.89
CA PRO A 460 -11.59 -42.19 -12.17
C PRO A 460 -10.51 -41.15 -12.47
N GLY A 461 -10.78 -40.30 -13.44
CA GLY A 461 -9.86 -39.23 -13.82
C GLY A 461 -9.90 -38.92 -15.31
N ARG A 462 -9.04 -37.97 -15.68
CA ARG A 462 -8.94 -37.44 -17.02
C ARG A 462 -7.76 -38.06 -17.76
N TYR A 463 -8.03 -38.67 -18.90
CA TYR A 463 -7.06 -39.34 -19.75
C TYR A 463 -6.98 -38.68 -21.11
N TYR A 464 -5.76 -38.50 -21.62
CA TYR A 464 -5.57 -38.13 -23.02
C TYR A 464 -5.84 -39.34 -23.91
N THR A 465 -6.70 -39.18 -24.90
CA THR A 465 -7.05 -40.22 -25.87
C THR A 465 -6.39 -39.90 -27.20
N PHE A 466 -5.44 -40.73 -27.61
CA PHE A 466 -4.73 -40.61 -28.87
C PHE A 466 -5.26 -41.62 -29.87
N SER A 467 -5.72 -41.13 -31.02
CA SER A 467 -6.18 -42.01 -32.09
C SER A 467 -5.05 -42.54 -32.94
N THR A 468 -5.12 -43.82 -33.32
CA THR A 468 -4.19 -44.43 -34.29
C THR A 468 -4.72 -44.44 -35.72
N GLN A 469 -5.95 -43.99 -35.97
CA GLN A 469 -6.58 -44.07 -37.31
C GLN A 469 -7.28 -42.79 -37.76
N THR A 470 -8.01 -42.10 -36.89
CA THR A 470 -8.83 -40.93 -37.25
C THR A 470 -8.71 -39.83 -36.22
N GLU A 471 -8.51 -38.58 -36.62
CA GLU A 471 -8.38 -37.48 -35.67
C GLU A 471 -9.65 -37.23 -34.82
N GLU A 472 -10.80 -37.72 -35.29
CA GLU A 472 -12.10 -37.70 -34.64
C GLU A 472 -12.16 -38.41 -33.27
N THR A 473 -11.27 -39.37 -33.04
CA THR A 473 -11.15 -40.13 -31.78
C THR A 473 -10.00 -39.63 -30.91
N THR A 474 -9.37 -38.53 -31.31
CA THR A 474 -8.37 -37.82 -30.50
C THR A 474 -9.05 -36.75 -29.65
N GLY A 475 -8.76 -36.73 -28.36
CA GLY A 475 -9.42 -35.82 -27.43
C GLY A 475 -9.14 -36.16 -25.98
N ILE A 476 -9.97 -35.64 -25.10
CA ILE A 476 -9.91 -35.90 -23.66
C ILE A 476 -11.01 -36.89 -23.29
N THR A 477 -10.65 -37.99 -22.63
CA THR A 477 -11.62 -38.91 -22.03
C THR A 477 -11.63 -38.72 -20.53
N GLU A 478 -12.76 -38.30 -19.99
CA GLU A 478 -13.04 -38.27 -18.56
C GLU A 478 -13.73 -39.57 -18.16
N ILE A 479 -13.23 -40.20 -17.10
CA ILE A 479 -13.81 -41.41 -16.53
C ILE A 479 -14.28 -41.07 -15.12
N ILE A 480 -15.56 -41.24 -14.88
CA ILE A 480 -16.18 -41.03 -13.58
C ILE A 480 -16.76 -42.37 -13.17
N TRP A 481 -16.34 -42.89 -12.01
CA TRP A 481 -17.01 -44.06 -11.46
C TRP A 481 -18.36 -43.65 -10.90
N LEU A 482 -19.40 -44.33 -11.35
CA LEU A 482 -20.76 -44.16 -10.85
C LEU A 482 -20.92 -44.99 -9.58
N ASP A 483 -21.57 -44.41 -8.58
CA ASP A 483 -21.83 -45.13 -7.35
C ASP A 483 -22.99 -46.12 -7.50
N ASN A 484 -22.78 -47.35 -7.05
CA ASN A 484 -23.81 -48.39 -6.91
C ASN A 484 -24.02 -48.80 -5.44
N GLY A 485 -23.37 -48.11 -4.48
CA GLY A 485 -23.56 -48.25 -3.04
C GLY A 485 -22.78 -49.39 -2.36
N TRP A 486 -21.73 -49.93 -2.99
CA TRP A 486 -20.95 -51.07 -2.48
C TRP A 486 -19.46 -50.70 -2.31
N ASP A 487 -18.85 -51.11 -1.19
CA ASP A 487 -17.52 -50.67 -0.71
C ASP A 487 -16.29 -51.38 -1.35
N ASP A 488 -16.46 -52.24 -2.37
CA ASP A 488 -15.37 -53.11 -2.89
C ASP A 488 -14.87 -52.81 -4.33
N LYS A 489 -15.04 -51.57 -4.81
CA LYS A 489 -14.80 -51.28 -6.24
C LYS A 489 -13.33 -51.34 -6.65
N THR A 490 -13.07 -52.13 -7.67
CA THR A 490 -11.82 -52.08 -8.44
C THR A 490 -12.08 -51.38 -9.79
N SER A 491 -11.02 -51.08 -10.54
CA SER A 491 -11.18 -50.49 -11.87
C SER A 491 -12.06 -51.34 -12.78
N GLN A 492 -12.11 -52.66 -12.64
CA GLN A 492 -12.91 -53.52 -13.51
C GLN A 492 -14.38 -53.67 -13.07
N THR A 493 -14.71 -53.48 -11.79
CA THR A 493 -16.06 -53.74 -11.27
C THR A 493 -16.93 -52.49 -11.16
N ALA A 494 -16.34 -51.29 -11.20
CA ALA A 494 -17.10 -50.05 -11.17
C ALA A 494 -17.87 -49.81 -12.48
N THR A 495 -19.15 -49.45 -12.36
CA THR A 495 -19.88 -48.83 -13.48
C THR A 495 -19.33 -47.41 -13.67
N LYS A 496 -19.11 -46.99 -14.91
CA LYS A 496 -18.42 -45.74 -15.23
C LYS A 496 -19.21 -44.90 -16.21
N LEU A 497 -19.30 -43.61 -15.95
CA LEU A 497 -19.62 -42.62 -16.94
C LEU A 497 -18.33 -42.25 -17.67
N VAL A 498 -18.33 -42.40 -18.99
CA VAL A 498 -17.20 -42.05 -19.86
C VAL A 498 -17.64 -40.88 -20.72
N LEU A 499 -17.00 -39.74 -20.53
CA LEU A 499 -17.22 -38.53 -21.32
C LEU A 499 -16.01 -38.34 -22.22
N PHE A 500 -16.24 -38.14 -23.51
CA PHE A 500 -15.20 -37.86 -24.49
C PHE A 500 -15.41 -36.47 -25.06
N PHE A 501 -14.38 -35.63 -24.93
CA PHE A 501 -14.28 -34.30 -25.49
C PHE A 501 -13.33 -34.37 -26.68
N GLY A 502 -13.88 -34.51 -27.88
CA GLY A 502 -13.11 -34.61 -29.12
C GLY A 502 -12.42 -33.30 -29.46
N LYS A 503 -11.26 -33.38 -30.12
CA LYS A 503 -10.57 -32.18 -30.63
C LYS A 503 -11.42 -31.38 -31.62
N ASP A 504 -12.37 -32.06 -32.25
CA ASP A 504 -13.35 -31.51 -33.20
C ASP A 504 -14.52 -30.80 -32.52
N GLY A 505 -14.48 -30.65 -31.18
CA GLY A 505 -15.50 -29.98 -30.38
C GLY A 505 -16.69 -30.87 -30.04
N ARG A 506 -16.73 -32.14 -30.48
CA ARG A 506 -17.81 -33.05 -30.10
C ARG A 506 -17.67 -33.49 -28.66
N ILE A 507 -18.79 -33.47 -27.95
CA ILE A 507 -18.90 -34.03 -26.60
C ILE A 507 -19.75 -35.28 -26.70
N LEU A 508 -19.13 -36.43 -26.47
CA LEU A 508 -19.77 -37.73 -26.49
C LEU A 508 -19.83 -38.28 -25.07
N MET A 509 -20.90 -38.98 -24.74
CA MET A 509 -21.10 -39.61 -23.44
C MET A 509 -21.50 -41.06 -23.62
N THR A 510 -20.97 -41.93 -22.77
CA THR A 510 -21.49 -43.29 -22.64
C THR A 510 -21.34 -43.81 -21.23
N VAL A 511 -22.06 -44.88 -20.91
CA VAL A 511 -21.96 -45.59 -19.63
C VAL A 511 -21.37 -46.98 -19.90
N ARG A 512 -20.38 -47.35 -19.11
CA ARG A 512 -19.66 -48.61 -19.21
C ARG A 512 -19.77 -49.38 -17.90
N GLY A 513 -20.38 -50.56 -17.95
CA GLY A 513 -20.45 -51.48 -16.81
C GLY A 513 -19.22 -52.38 -16.67
N ASP A 514 -19.36 -53.36 -15.79
CA ASP A 514 -18.40 -54.45 -15.50
C ASP A 514 -18.24 -55.46 -16.66
N ASN A 515 -19.22 -55.58 -17.56
CA ASN A 515 -19.10 -56.44 -18.73
C ASN A 515 -18.28 -55.79 -19.87
N ILE A 516 -17.01 -56.21 -20.01
CA ILE A 516 -16.10 -55.72 -21.06
C ILE A 516 -16.50 -56.12 -22.51
N SER A 517 -17.43 -57.07 -22.68
CA SER A 517 -17.89 -57.51 -24.00
C SER A 517 -19.20 -56.85 -24.44
N ALA A 518 -19.88 -56.11 -23.55
CA ALA A 518 -21.12 -55.43 -23.89
C ALA A 518 -20.88 -54.31 -24.94
N PRO A 519 -21.72 -54.20 -25.99
CA PRO A 519 -21.65 -53.08 -26.92
C PRO A 519 -21.98 -51.77 -26.21
N VAL A 520 -21.32 -50.69 -26.63
CA VAL A 520 -21.41 -49.39 -25.97
C VAL A 520 -22.01 -48.37 -26.95
N THR A 521 -23.08 -47.70 -26.54
CA THR A 521 -23.72 -46.64 -27.34
C THR A 521 -23.26 -45.27 -26.87
N TRP A 522 -22.72 -44.47 -27.77
CA TRP A 522 -22.31 -43.10 -27.49
C TRP A 522 -23.44 -42.12 -27.79
N THR A 523 -23.76 -41.28 -26.82
CA THR A 523 -24.71 -40.17 -26.96
C THR A 523 -23.94 -38.91 -27.30
N ASN A 524 -24.29 -38.23 -28.39
CA ASN A 524 -23.69 -36.95 -28.74
C ASN A 524 -24.42 -35.81 -27.99
N LEU A 525 -23.73 -35.19 -27.04
CA LEU A 525 -24.24 -34.11 -26.21
C LEU A 525 -24.06 -32.72 -26.83
N THR A 526 -23.24 -32.60 -27.88
CA THR A 526 -22.94 -31.32 -28.56
C THR A 526 -24.19 -30.53 -28.98
N PRO A 527 -25.23 -31.14 -29.58
CA PRO A 527 -26.43 -30.42 -30.00
C PRO A 527 -27.32 -29.93 -28.83
N GLN A 528 -27.12 -30.46 -27.62
CA GLN A 528 -27.97 -30.22 -26.46
C GLN A 528 -27.49 -29.04 -25.59
N LEU A 529 -26.33 -28.46 -25.89
CA LEU A 529 -25.67 -27.41 -25.10
C LEU A 529 -26.04 -25.97 -25.52
N GLY A 530 -26.93 -25.78 -26.49
CA GLY A 530 -27.39 -24.46 -26.95
C GLY A 530 -26.24 -23.56 -27.46
N ASN A 531 -26.36 -22.23 -27.27
CA ASN A 531 -25.39 -21.23 -27.77
C ASN A 531 -23.94 -21.40 -27.26
N ALA A 532 -23.70 -22.25 -26.24
CA ALA A 532 -22.34 -22.55 -25.77
C ALA A 532 -21.56 -23.41 -26.77
N ALA A 533 -22.23 -24.21 -27.60
CA ALA A 533 -21.62 -25.05 -28.63
C ALA A 533 -21.30 -24.29 -29.94
N GLN A 534 -21.66 -23.00 -30.04
CA GLN A 534 -21.36 -22.12 -31.18
C GLN A 534 -20.20 -21.16 -30.91
N LYS A 535 -19.61 -21.20 -29.71
CA LYS A 535 -18.49 -20.33 -29.32
C LYS A 535 -17.16 -21.00 -29.69
N ASP A 536 -16.27 -20.24 -30.32
CA ASP A 536 -14.90 -20.70 -30.59
C ASP A 536 -14.21 -21.07 -29.26
N VAL A 537 -13.48 -22.19 -29.26
CA VAL A 537 -12.69 -22.64 -28.11
C VAL A 537 -11.49 -21.69 -27.96
N GLN A 538 -11.14 -21.35 -26.72
CA GLN A 538 -9.94 -20.57 -26.44
C GLN A 538 -8.68 -21.26 -27.00
N GLU A 539 -7.80 -20.46 -27.60
CA GLU A 539 -6.58 -20.96 -28.25
C GLU A 539 -5.34 -20.90 -27.33
N ASN A 540 -5.42 -20.23 -26.17
CA ASN A 540 -4.31 -20.04 -25.22
C ASN A 540 -4.82 -19.74 -23.79
N ILE A 541 -4.10 -20.16 -22.74
CA ILE A 541 -4.35 -19.78 -21.32
C ILE A 541 -4.50 -18.29 -21.03
N TYR A 542 -3.95 -17.44 -21.89
CA TYR A 542 -4.02 -15.99 -21.74
C TYR A 542 -5.01 -15.32 -22.70
N ASP A 543 -5.74 -16.08 -23.53
CA ASP A 543 -6.78 -15.56 -24.43
C ASP A 543 -8.03 -15.13 -23.63
N ARG A 544 -8.16 -13.82 -23.40
CA ARG A 544 -9.31 -13.20 -22.73
C ARG A 544 -10.32 -12.60 -23.71
N THR A 545 -10.37 -13.06 -24.97
CA THR A 545 -11.33 -12.56 -25.96
C THR A 545 -12.77 -12.88 -25.55
N ALA A 546 -13.59 -11.84 -25.41
CA ALA A 546 -14.99 -11.97 -25.01
C ALA A 546 -15.76 -12.83 -26.04
N GLY A 547 -16.50 -13.83 -25.56
CA GLY A 547 -17.33 -14.69 -26.42
C GLY A 547 -16.77 -16.08 -26.71
N ARG A 548 -15.56 -16.42 -26.28
CA ARG A 548 -14.95 -17.76 -26.45
C ARG A 548 -15.20 -18.69 -25.26
N LEU A 549 -15.17 -20.01 -25.50
CA LEU A 549 -15.39 -21.04 -24.47
C LEU A 549 -14.05 -21.52 -23.88
N ALA A 550 -13.87 -21.33 -22.58
CA ALA A 550 -12.74 -21.86 -21.82
C ALA A 550 -12.98 -23.33 -21.46
N LEU A 551 -12.34 -24.27 -22.18
CA LEU A 551 -12.41 -25.69 -21.87
C LEU A 551 -11.25 -26.10 -20.92
N PRO A 552 -11.52 -26.76 -19.79
CA PRO A 552 -10.47 -27.32 -18.94
C PRO A 552 -9.57 -28.29 -19.74
N GLY A 553 -8.32 -27.90 -19.99
CA GLY A 553 -7.38 -28.67 -20.82
C GLY A 553 -7.19 -28.17 -22.25
N ALA A 554 -7.90 -27.12 -22.68
CA ALA A 554 -7.61 -26.38 -23.93
C ALA A 554 -6.39 -25.44 -23.76
N PHE A 555 -5.29 -26.03 -23.29
CA PHE A 555 -3.91 -25.52 -23.25
C PHE A 555 -3.50 -24.66 -22.06
N GLY A 556 -3.09 -25.34 -20.97
CA GLY A 556 -2.39 -24.72 -19.83
C GLY A 556 -1.65 -25.61 -18.86
N TYR A 557 -1.85 -26.93 -18.93
CA TYR A 557 -0.95 -27.99 -18.44
C TYR A 557 -1.33 -29.22 -19.28
N GLY A 558 -0.38 -29.83 -19.99
CA GLY A 558 -0.63 -31.04 -20.80
C GLY A 558 -0.70 -30.89 -22.34
N HIS A 559 -0.27 -29.76 -22.92
CA HIS A 559 -0.08 -29.65 -24.38
C HIS A 559 1.03 -30.61 -24.85
N LEU A 560 0.71 -31.56 -25.73
CA LEU A 560 1.71 -32.41 -26.38
C LEU A 560 2.18 -31.71 -27.65
N PHE A 561 3.37 -31.12 -27.59
CA PHE A 561 3.99 -30.50 -28.76
C PHE A 561 4.22 -31.56 -29.84
N SER A 562 3.56 -31.37 -30.97
CA SER A 562 3.85 -32.12 -32.18
C SER A 562 5.22 -31.71 -32.73
N SER A 563 5.83 -32.55 -33.56
CA SER A 563 7.15 -32.26 -34.15
C SER A 563 7.19 -30.96 -34.97
N SER A 564 6.05 -30.52 -35.50
CA SER A 564 5.92 -29.24 -36.22
C SER A 564 5.86 -28.01 -35.31
N GLU A 565 5.65 -28.18 -34.00
CA GLU A 565 5.58 -27.10 -33.01
C GLU A 565 6.91 -26.90 -32.27
N VAL A 566 7.90 -27.76 -32.54
CA VAL A 566 9.24 -27.64 -31.97
C VAL A 566 9.93 -26.42 -32.58
N VAL A 567 10.42 -25.52 -31.73
CA VAL A 567 11.23 -24.39 -32.15
C VAL A 567 12.69 -24.85 -32.28
N TYR A 568 13.24 -24.72 -33.48
CA TYR A 568 14.61 -25.13 -33.78
C TYR A 568 15.56 -23.94 -33.76
N PHE A 569 16.67 -24.11 -33.04
CA PHE A 569 17.80 -23.18 -33.01
C PHE A 569 19.02 -23.81 -33.70
N SER A 570 19.77 -22.99 -34.44
CA SER A 570 20.93 -23.43 -35.21
C SER A 570 22.14 -23.67 -34.31
N ALA A 571 23.04 -24.53 -34.77
CA ALA A 571 24.28 -24.88 -34.08
C ALA A 571 25.25 -23.69 -33.91
N GLN A 572 25.28 -22.79 -34.90
CA GLN A 572 26.26 -21.69 -34.99
C GLN A 572 25.74 -20.41 -34.32
N ASN A 573 24.44 -20.11 -34.49
CA ASN A 573 23.83 -18.86 -34.05
C ASN A 573 22.80 -19.06 -32.92
N GLY A 574 22.69 -20.26 -32.35
CA GLY A 574 21.64 -20.62 -31.39
C GLY A 574 21.42 -19.58 -30.27
N PRO A 575 22.46 -19.09 -29.56
CA PRO A 575 22.28 -18.07 -28.53
C PRO A 575 21.67 -16.77 -29.04
N ALA A 576 22.02 -16.33 -30.26
CA ALA A 576 21.47 -15.13 -30.87
C ALA A 576 20.02 -15.33 -31.34
N GLU A 577 19.73 -16.48 -31.97
CA GLU A 577 18.38 -16.85 -32.40
C GLU A 577 17.44 -17.01 -31.19
N PHE A 578 17.93 -17.62 -30.10
CA PHE A 578 17.19 -17.78 -28.86
C PHE A 578 16.83 -16.44 -28.21
N LEU A 579 17.81 -15.53 -28.07
CA LEU A 579 17.57 -14.19 -27.51
C LEU A 579 16.52 -13.42 -28.31
N LYS A 580 16.59 -13.48 -29.65
CA LYS A 580 15.60 -12.85 -30.52
C LYS A 580 14.22 -13.47 -30.33
N TRP A 581 14.14 -14.79 -30.39
CA TRP A 581 12.90 -15.55 -30.27
C TRP A 581 12.16 -15.29 -28.95
N VAL A 582 12.87 -15.28 -27.81
CA VAL A 582 12.29 -15.03 -26.47
C VAL A 582 11.52 -13.70 -26.38
N PHE A 583 11.89 -12.69 -27.18
CA PHE A 583 11.20 -11.39 -27.20
C PHE A 583 10.13 -11.26 -28.28
N GLU A 584 10.07 -12.17 -29.26
CA GLU A 584 9.05 -12.19 -30.32
C GLU A 584 7.84 -13.08 -29.96
N VAL A 585 8.04 -14.06 -29.07
CA VAL A 585 6.97 -14.95 -28.63
C VAL A 585 6.17 -14.41 -27.46
N THR A 586 4.93 -14.89 -27.34
CA THR A 586 4.08 -14.64 -26.19
C THR A 586 4.58 -15.39 -24.95
N PRO A 587 4.23 -14.97 -23.73
CA PRO A 587 4.50 -15.76 -22.53
C PRO A 587 3.79 -17.10 -22.58
N GLY A 588 4.47 -18.18 -22.19
CA GLY A 588 3.94 -19.54 -22.31
C GLY A 588 5.02 -20.62 -22.29
N ARG A 589 4.59 -21.87 -22.47
CA ARG A 589 5.46 -23.05 -22.59
C ARG A 589 5.70 -23.39 -24.05
N TYR A 590 6.94 -23.75 -24.39
CA TYR A 590 7.36 -24.10 -25.74
C TYR A 590 8.26 -25.34 -25.74
N CYS A 591 8.12 -26.21 -26.73
CA CYS A 591 9.12 -27.24 -27.01
C CYS A 591 10.23 -26.68 -27.89
N VAL A 592 11.47 -26.85 -27.47
CA VAL A 592 12.64 -26.27 -28.12
C VAL A 592 13.72 -27.31 -28.35
N THR A 593 14.49 -27.14 -29.41
CA THR A 593 15.71 -27.90 -29.62
C THR A 593 16.77 -27.07 -30.33
N GLN A 594 18.03 -27.21 -29.93
CA GLN A 594 19.17 -26.77 -30.73
C GLN A 594 19.75 -27.97 -31.49
N TYR A 595 19.80 -27.90 -32.82
CA TYR A 595 20.25 -29.04 -33.64
C TYR A 595 21.76 -29.01 -33.90
N GLY A 596 22.40 -30.19 -33.75
CA GLY A 596 23.60 -30.64 -34.47
C GLY A 596 24.79 -29.70 -34.58
N GLY A 597 25.81 -29.90 -33.73
CA GLY A 597 27.15 -29.34 -33.95
C GLY A 597 28.22 -30.16 -33.23
N SER A 598 29.34 -30.42 -33.91
CA SER A 598 30.56 -30.96 -33.30
C SER A 598 31.77 -30.19 -33.84
N GLY A 599 32.58 -29.59 -32.96
CA GLY A 599 33.77 -28.82 -33.31
C GLY A 599 33.67 -27.32 -32.95
N ASN A 600 34.68 -26.53 -33.35
CA ASN A 600 34.87 -25.12 -32.97
C ASN A 600 33.81 -24.13 -33.50
N TRP A 601 32.77 -24.62 -34.19
CA TRP A 601 31.68 -23.83 -34.78
C TRP A 601 30.33 -24.03 -34.07
N TYR A 602 30.29 -24.83 -33.00
CA TYR A 602 29.10 -25.04 -32.18
C TYR A 602 29.06 -24.02 -31.03
N ASN A 603 27.98 -23.23 -30.96
CA ASN A 603 27.78 -22.24 -29.92
C ASN A 603 26.52 -22.59 -29.11
N PRO A 604 26.65 -23.14 -27.89
CA PRO A 604 25.52 -23.70 -27.16
C PRO A 604 24.70 -22.60 -26.47
N ILE A 605 23.36 -22.76 -26.42
CA ILE A 605 22.47 -21.82 -25.71
C ILE A 605 22.70 -21.83 -24.18
N ILE A 606 23.12 -22.97 -23.63
CA ILE A 606 23.50 -23.16 -22.21
C ILE A 606 24.95 -23.64 -22.17
N ALA A 607 25.79 -23.05 -21.31
CA ALA A 607 27.19 -23.43 -21.19
C ALA A 607 27.37 -24.89 -20.70
N TYR A 608 28.38 -25.55 -21.24
CA TYR A 608 28.77 -26.92 -20.89
C TYR A 608 29.41 -26.97 -19.50
N ASP A 609 28.80 -27.68 -18.55
CA ASP A 609 29.43 -28.08 -17.28
C ASP A 609 29.36 -29.61 -17.16
N GLY A 610 30.49 -30.30 -17.31
CA GLY A 610 30.57 -31.73 -17.02
C GLY A 610 30.01 -32.74 -18.04
N GLY A 611 29.66 -32.31 -19.27
CA GLY A 611 29.70 -33.23 -20.41
C GLY A 611 28.40 -33.88 -20.89
N ASN A 612 27.27 -33.15 -20.95
CA ASN A 612 26.24 -33.24 -22.02
C ASN A 612 24.97 -32.46 -21.66
N VAL A 613 24.96 -31.15 -21.88
CA VAL A 613 23.70 -30.39 -21.87
C VAL A 613 23.34 -30.07 -23.32
N TYR A 614 22.41 -30.84 -23.86
CA TYR A 614 21.75 -30.50 -25.12
C TYR A 614 20.59 -29.55 -24.78
N PHE A 615 20.49 -28.42 -25.48
CA PHE A 615 19.35 -27.51 -25.34
C PHE A 615 18.14 -28.13 -26.06
N ARG A 616 17.57 -29.17 -25.46
CA ARG A 616 16.45 -29.95 -25.96
C ARG A 616 15.50 -30.21 -24.79
N GLY A 617 14.24 -29.82 -24.96
CA GLY A 617 13.24 -29.95 -23.90
C GLY A 617 12.20 -28.84 -23.94
N LEU A 618 11.71 -28.46 -22.77
CA LEU A 618 10.65 -27.46 -22.62
C LEU A 618 11.22 -26.15 -22.07
N VAL A 619 10.74 -25.03 -22.59
CA VAL A 619 11.02 -23.69 -22.06
C VAL A 619 9.72 -23.03 -21.63
N ASP A 620 9.70 -22.53 -20.40
CA ASP A 620 8.66 -21.63 -19.89
C ASP A 620 9.16 -20.19 -19.94
N ILE A 621 8.36 -19.30 -20.55
CA ILE A 621 8.63 -17.87 -20.63
C ILE A 621 7.59 -17.12 -19.81
N GLU A 622 8.06 -16.42 -18.78
CA GLU A 622 7.26 -15.59 -17.88
C GLU A 622 7.64 -14.11 -18.01
N ILE A 623 6.63 -13.24 -17.96
CA ILE A 623 6.82 -11.81 -17.71
C ILE A 623 6.44 -11.57 -16.25
N ARG A 624 7.42 -11.27 -15.41
CA ARG A 624 7.17 -10.86 -14.02
C ARG A 624 7.13 -9.35 -13.97
N SER A 625 5.98 -8.79 -13.61
CA SER A 625 5.87 -7.38 -13.25
C SER A 625 6.05 -7.30 -11.74
N GLY A 626 7.12 -6.65 -11.28
CA GLY A 626 7.34 -6.45 -9.85
C GLY A 626 6.18 -5.70 -9.20
N MET A 627 5.67 -6.21 -8.08
CA MET A 627 4.90 -5.39 -7.14
C MET A 627 5.88 -4.37 -6.56
N HIS A 628 5.69 -3.09 -6.89
CA HIS A 628 6.56 -1.96 -6.52
C HIS A 628 7.88 -1.86 -7.29
N THR A 629 7.81 -1.33 -8.52
CA THR A 629 8.49 -0.09 -8.92
C THR A 629 8.28 0.10 -10.43
N ASN A 630 8.10 1.33 -10.89
CA ASN A 630 8.18 1.70 -12.31
C ASN A 630 9.63 1.58 -12.85
N SER A 631 10.42 0.62 -12.35
CA SER A 631 11.82 0.41 -12.73
C SER A 631 11.93 -0.85 -13.58
N THR A 632 12.42 -0.67 -14.81
CA THR A 632 13.10 -1.59 -15.78
C THR A 632 12.77 -3.09 -15.91
N GLU A 633 12.03 -3.75 -15.01
CA GLU A 633 11.63 -5.16 -15.10
C GLU A 633 10.55 -5.42 -16.17
N SER A 634 9.93 -4.37 -16.71
CA SER A 634 9.05 -4.47 -17.89
C SER A 634 9.77 -4.96 -19.17
N ASN A 635 11.11 -5.03 -19.16
CA ASN A 635 11.94 -5.45 -20.30
C ASN A 635 12.62 -6.82 -20.14
N GLY A 636 12.38 -7.56 -19.05
CA GLY A 636 12.92 -8.89 -18.82
C GLY A 636 11.96 -10.02 -19.21
N ARG A 637 12.50 -11.19 -19.56
CA ARG A 637 11.77 -12.46 -19.71
C ARG A 637 12.43 -13.49 -18.80
N TRP A 638 11.68 -13.97 -17.82
CA TRP A 638 12.13 -15.09 -16.98
C TRP A 638 11.95 -16.37 -17.78
N VAL A 639 13.04 -17.09 -17.99
CA VAL A 639 13.07 -18.29 -18.83
C VAL A 639 13.48 -19.47 -17.97
N THR A 640 12.62 -20.49 -17.89
CA THR A 640 12.93 -21.76 -17.23
C THR A 640 13.02 -22.87 -18.27
N PHE A 641 14.19 -23.49 -18.37
CA PHE A 641 14.43 -24.64 -19.24
C PHE A 641 14.34 -25.94 -18.45
N HIS A 642 13.52 -26.87 -18.94
CA HIS A 642 13.36 -28.23 -18.46
C HIS A 642 13.96 -29.15 -19.53
N GLY A 643 15.18 -29.64 -19.31
CA GLY A 643 15.82 -30.58 -20.24
C GLY A 643 15.02 -31.88 -20.36
N ASP A 644 15.10 -32.55 -21.52
CA ASP A 644 14.39 -33.83 -21.78
C ASP A 644 15.24 -35.09 -21.59
N ALA A 645 16.55 -34.96 -21.38
CA ALA A 645 17.46 -36.09 -21.23
C ALA A 645 17.68 -36.46 -19.75
N GLU A 646 17.33 -37.70 -19.38
CA GLU A 646 17.92 -38.38 -18.23
C GLU A 646 19.39 -38.68 -18.53
N TYR A 647 20.31 -38.15 -17.73
CA TYR A 647 21.71 -38.54 -17.82
C TYR A 647 21.86 -39.95 -17.24
N SER A 648 22.10 -40.94 -18.10
CA SER A 648 22.35 -42.34 -17.71
C SER A 648 23.75 -42.59 -17.15
N GLY A 649 24.40 -41.58 -16.55
CA GLY A 649 25.63 -41.80 -15.79
C GLY A 649 25.34 -42.22 -14.36
N ALA A 650 26.31 -42.89 -13.74
CA ALA A 650 26.21 -43.61 -12.47
C ALA A 650 25.74 -42.81 -11.23
N THR A 651 25.32 -41.55 -11.38
CA THR A 651 24.88 -40.64 -10.31
C THR A 651 23.38 -40.35 -10.30
N GLY A 652 22.59 -40.86 -11.27
CA GLY A 652 21.11 -40.80 -11.20
C GLY A 652 20.52 -39.39 -11.13
N GLU A 653 21.18 -38.40 -11.73
CA GLU A 653 20.65 -37.04 -11.81
C GLU A 653 19.64 -36.99 -12.96
N GLY A 654 18.34 -36.94 -12.64
CA GLY A 654 17.27 -36.72 -13.62
C GLY A 654 17.44 -35.41 -14.42
N PRO A 655 16.51 -35.07 -15.34
CA PRO A 655 16.68 -33.97 -16.28
C PRO A 655 17.03 -32.64 -15.59
N ALA A 656 18.17 -32.06 -15.99
CA ALA A 656 18.65 -30.82 -15.39
C ALA A 656 17.73 -29.65 -15.77
N LYS A 657 17.29 -28.88 -14.77
CA LYS A 657 16.55 -27.63 -15.00
C LYS A 657 17.45 -26.44 -14.84
N TYR A 658 17.27 -25.45 -15.70
CA TYR A 658 18.02 -24.20 -15.70
C TYR A 658 17.06 -23.01 -15.73
N GLN A 659 17.46 -21.88 -15.15
CA GLN A 659 16.74 -20.62 -15.27
C GLN A 659 17.68 -19.51 -15.71
N VAL A 660 17.15 -18.54 -16.44
CA VAL A 660 17.87 -17.32 -16.80
C VAL A 660 16.88 -16.17 -16.90
N LEU A 661 17.31 -14.98 -16.47
CA LEU A 661 16.60 -13.74 -16.77
C LEU A 661 17.18 -13.18 -18.07
N VAL A 662 16.42 -13.30 -19.16
CA VAL A 662 16.80 -12.73 -20.46
C VAL A 662 16.38 -11.26 -20.50
N THR A 663 17.33 -10.37 -20.80
CA THR A 663 17.09 -8.93 -20.96
C THR A 663 17.44 -8.49 -22.37
N LYS A 664 16.88 -7.36 -22.83
CA LYS A 664 17.17 -6.80 -24.17
C LYS A 664 18.65 -6.44 -24.39
N SER A 665 19.41 -6.25 -23.31
CA SER A 665 20.85 -5.94 -23.36
C SER A 665 21.75 -7.18 -23.34
N MET A 666 21.19 -8.39 -23.21
CA MET A 666 21.97 -9.62 -23.17
C MET A 666 22.53 -9.96 -24.55
N SER A 667 23.81 -10.37 -24.61
CA SER A 667 24.49 -10.75 -25.84
C SER A 667 24.57 -12.28 -26.00
N SER A 668 24.75 -12.74 -27.24
CA SER A 668 24.96 -14.17 -27.56
C SER A 668 26.21 -14.77 -26.90
N ALA A 669 27.21 -13.95 -26.56
CA ALA A 669 28.41 -14.38 -25.86
C ALA A 669 28.19 -14.56 -24.34
N THR A 670 27.25 -13.81 -23.77
CA THR A 670 26.98 -13.81 -22.32
C THR A 670 25.89 -14.80 -21.92
N LEU A 671 24.93 -15.09 -22.81
CA LEU A 671 23.80 -15.98 -22.52
C LEU A 671 24.23 -17.36 -21.99
N PRO A 672 25.21 -18.07 -22.60
CA PRO A 672 25.48 -19.46 -22.20
C PRO A 672 25.90 -19.58 -20.74
N GLY A 673 26.67 -18.61 -20.22
CA GLY A 673 27.12 -18.56 -18.82
C GLY A 673 26.14 -17.92 -17.84
N ALA A 674 25.01 -17.36 -18.32
CA ALA A 674 24.03 -16.67 -17.48
C ALA A 674 23.00 -17.62 -16.85
N TRP A 675 22.92 -18.87 -17.31
CA TRP A 675 21.97 -19.84 -16.80
C TRP A 675 22.34 -20.35 -15.41
N SER A 676 21.36 -20.34 -14.51
CA SER A 676 21.46 -20.89 -13.16
C SER A 676 20.79 -22.27 -13.10
N ARG A 677 21.50 -23.30 -12.65
CA ARG A 677 20.94 -24.67 -12.49
C ARG A 677 20.02 -24.73 -11.27
N LEU A 678 18.78 -25.18 -11.46
CA LEU A 678 17.70 -25.17 -10.47
C LEU A 678 17.59 -26.47 -9.66
N PHE A 679 17.94 -27.63 -10.23
CA PHE A 679 17.79 -28.93 -9.56
C PHE A 679 19.13 -29.49 -9.08
N TRP A 680 19.29 -29.52 -7.77
CA TRP A 680 20.23 -30.40 -7.06
C TRP A 680 19.57 -31.79 -6.97
N SER A 681 20.30 -32.87 -7.23
CA SER A 681 19.74 -34.22 -7.03
C SER A 681 19.28 -34.40 -5.58
N ARG A 682 18.31 -35.30 -5.34
CA ARG A 682 17.87 -35.66 -3.98
C ARG A 682 19.07 -36.01 -3.09
N ASP A 683 20.08 -36.68 -3.65
CA ASP A 683 21.29 -37.06 -2.95
C ASP A 683 22.26 -35.90 -2.70
N ARG A 684 22.34 -34.92 -3.61
CA ARG A 684 23.11 -33.69 -3.40
C ARG A 684 22.45 -32.78 -2.34
N LEU A 685 21.12 -32.64 -2.38
CA LEU A 685 20.35 -31.93 -1.36
C LEU A 685 20.45 -32.64 0.00
N ARG A 686 20.38 -33.98 0.04
CA ARG A 686 20.63 -34.78 1.25
C ARG A 686 22.05 -34.59 1.77
N GLN A 687 23.08 -34.60 0.91
CA GLN A 687 24.46 -34.35 1.34
C GLN A 687 24.65 -32.92 1.87
N LEU A 688 24.00 -31.92 1.27
CA LEU A 688 24.02 -30.52 1.74
C LEU A 688 23.27 -30.33 3.06
N LEU A 689 22.14 -31.03 3.25
CA LEU A 689 21.30 -31.00 4.45
C LEU A 689 21.86 -31.88 5.58
N CYS A 690 22.62 -32.92 5.26
CA CYS A 690 23.14 -33.92 6.20
C CYS A 690 24.67 -33.91 6.33
N ALA A 691 25.38 -32.84 5.90
CA ALA A 691 26.83 -32.73 6.07
C ALA A 691 27.22 -32.52 7.55
N GLY A 692 27.03 -33.54 8.36
CA GLY A 692 27.70 -33.78 9.63
C GLY A 692 28.31 -35.17 9.58
N ASP A 693 29.64 -35.24 9.72
CA ASP A 693 30.25 -36.44 10.27
C ASP A 693 29.66 -36.70 11.65
N THR A 694 29.58 -37.97 12.05
CA THR A 694 28.75 -38.53 13.14
C THR A 694 29.10 -38.08 14.57
N THR A 695 29.58 -36.85 14.76
CA THR A 695 29.96 -36.29 16.07
C THR A 695 29.45 -34.87 16.24
N SER A 696 28.73 -34.63 17.34
CA SER A 696 27.93 -33.46 17.70
C SER A 696 28.69 -32.14 17.94
N GLN A 697 29.89 -31.94 17.39
CA GLN A 697 30.73 -30.76 17.67
C GLN A 697 31.47 -30.14 16.47
N ARG A 698 31.18 -30.50 15.21
CA ARG A 698 31.82 -29.87 14.04
C ARG A 698 30.92 -28.86 13.33
N ALA A 699 31.58 -27.86 12.74
CA ALA A 699 30.96 -26.78 12.02
C ALA A 699 30.27 -27.24 10.72
N PRO A 700 29.14 -26.61 10.31
CA PRO A 700 28.46 -26.89 9.04
C PRO A 700 29.44 -26.79 7.87
N GLN A 701 29.44 -27.63 6.84
CA GLN A 701 30.35 -27.42 5.68
C GLN A 701 29.89 -26.25 4.78
N PRO A 702 30.77 -25.62 3.98
CA PRO A 702 30.33 -24.69 2.94
C PRO A 702 29.23 -25.31 2.06
N GLY A 703 28.14 -24.57 1.86
CA GLY A 703 26.90 -25.01 1.22
C GLY A 703 25.82 -25.52 2.18
N SER A 704 26.15 -25.82 3.44
CA SER A 704 25.17 -26.37 4.39
C SER A 704 24.12 -25.33 4.79
N LEU A 705 22.86 -25.76 4.87
CA LEU A 705 21.77 -24.96 5.41
C LEU A 705 21.77 -25.04 6.93
N VAL A 706 21.67 -23.88 7.59
CA VAL A 706 21.71 -23.76 9.05
C VAL A 706 20.61 -22.82 9.51
N LEU A 707 19.81 -23.28 10.45
CA LEU A 707 18.91 -22.42 11.21
C LEU A 707 19.68 -21.85 12.40
N ALA A 708 19.83 -20.53 12.45
CA ALA A 708 20.58 -19.86 13.49
C ALA A 708 19.90 -18.58 13.97
N ALA A 709 20.13 -18.24 15.24
CA ALA A 709 19.80 -16.94 15.79
C ALA A 709 20.94 -15.97 15.50
N TYR A 710 20.63 -14.86 14.84
CA TYR A 710 21.55 -13.77 14.52
C TYR A 710 21.51 -12.68 15.58
N LEU A 711 22.70 -12.24 16.00
CA LEU A 711 22.90 -11.26 17.07
C LEU A 711 23.25 -9.86 16.51
N PRO A 712 22.83 -8.77 17.19
CA PRO A 712 23.21 -7.40 16.84
C PRO A 712 24.71 -7.17 17.04
N ASP A 713 25.20 -6.06 16.49
CA ASP A 713 26.55 -5.57 16.78
C ASP A 713 26.64 -5.16 18.26
N SER A 714 27.82 -5.33 18.86
CA SER A 714 28.03 -5.02 20.27
C SER A 714 27.62 -3.57 20.57
N GLY A 715 26.57 -3.39 21.38
CA GLY A 715 26.04 -2.08 21.78
C GLY A 715 24.83 -1.59 20.98
N SER A 716 24.35 -2.33 19.98
CA SER A 716 23.09 -2.03 19.27
C SER A 716 21.93 -2.83 19.88
N SER A 717 20.83 -2.15 20.22
CA SER A 717 19.55 -2.78 20.56
C SER A 717 18.83 -3.35 19.35
N ASP A 718 19.22 -2.90 18.15
CA ASP A 718 18.48 -3.10 16.91
C ASP A 718 19.18 -4.15 16.05
N VAL A 719 18.42 -5.18 15.65
CA VAL A 719 18.88 -6.23 14.74
C VAL A 719 18.20 -6.09 13.39
N THR A 720 18.99 -5.76 12.36
CA THR A 720 18.56 -5.82 10.95
C THR A 720 19.35 -6.91 10.22
N LEU A 721 18.65 -7.79 9.51
CA LEU A 721 19.24 -8.82 8.65
C LEU A 721 18.57 -8.75 7.28
N LEU A 722 19.35 -8.42 6.26
CA LEU A 722 18.87 -8.41 4.88
C LEU A 722 19.01 -9.80 4.27
N ARG A 723 18.02 -10.19 3.44
CA ARG A 723 18.17 -11.36 2.58
C ARG A 723 19.38 -11.14 1.66
N THR A 724 20.15 -12.20 1.42
CA THR A 724 21.44 -12.22 0.70
C THR A 724 22.60 -11.46 1.35
N GLN A 725 22.45 -11.02 2.60
CA GLN A 725 23.56 -10.47 3.38
C GLN A 725 24.52 -11.59 3.81
N TYR A 726 25.82 -11.37 3.62
CA TYR A 726 26.84 -12.20 4.24
C TYR A 726 27.07 -11.77 5.69
N VAL A 727 27.00 -12.71 6.63
CA VAL A 727 27.23 -12.48 8.05
C VAL A 727 28.32 -13.42 8.58
N PRO A 728 29.18 -12.95 9.50
CA PRO A 728 30.16 -13.81 10.14
C PRO A 728 29.46 -14.76 11.11
N GLY A 729 29.87 -16.03 11.13
CA GLY A 729 29.32 -17.03 12.03
C GLY A 729 29.50 -16.70 13.52
N SER A 730 30.44 -15.82 13.87
CA SER A 730 30.61 -15.27 15.23
C SER A 730 29.33 -14.59 15.75
N ARG A 731 28.47 -14.11 14.84
CA ARG A 731 27.17 -13.51 15.14
C ARG A 731 26.01 -14.48 15.11
N LEU A 732 26.26 -15.75 14.81
CA LEU A 732 25.26 -16.79 14.71
C LEU A 732 25.35 -17.75 15.89
N ARG A 733 24.18 -18.20 16.35
CA ARG A 733 24.01 -19.26 17.35
C ARG A 733 23.07 -20.33 16.81
N GLN A 734 23.45 -21.60 16.92
CA GLN A 734 22.64 -22.69 16.38
C GLN A 734 21.29 -22.79 17.11
N VAL A 735 20.20 -22.95 16.35
CA VAL A 735 18.86 -23.22 16.89
C VAL A 735 18.57 -24.71 16.71
N VAL A 736 18.15 -25.37 17.79
CA VAL A 736 17.81 -26.81 17.78
C VAL A 736 16.41 -27.01 18.33
N PHE A 737 15.67 -27.92 17.69
CA PHE A 737 14.37 -28.39 18.17
C PHE A 737 14.52 -29.79 18.75
N GLU A 738 14.10 -29.98 20.00
CA GLU A 738 14.08 -31.27 20.69
C GLU A 738 12.63 -31.64 21.00
N ALA A 739 12.29 -32.92 20.80
CA ALA A 739 11.02 -33.47 21.24
C ALA A 739 11.28 -34.64 22.19
N GLU A 740 10.70 -34.59 23.39
CA GLU A 740 10.81 -35.67 24.38
C GLU A 740 10.03 -36.89 23.88
N TYR A 741 10.71 -38.02 23.72
CA TYR A 741 10.08 -39.29 23.35
C TYR A 741 9.97 -40.21 24.57
N ARG A 742 8.85 -40.94 24.68
CA ARG A 742 8.64 -42.00 25.67
C ARG A 742 7.96 -43.18 25.01
N GLY A 743 8.57 -44.37 25.05
CA GLY A 743 7.97 -45.58 24.48
C GLY A 743 8.00 -45.58 22.95
N SER A 744 6.84 -45.54 22.27
CA SER A 744 6.72 -45.56 20.80
C SER A 744 6.23 -44.21 20.20
N GLY A 745 6.18 -43.14 21.00
CA GLY A 745 5.68 -41.84 20.55
C GLY A 745 6.36 -40.63 21.20
N PHE A 746 6.12 -39.45 20.62
CA PHE A 746 6.51 -38.17 21.19
C PHE A 746 5.56 -37.80 22.33
N SER A 747 6.11 -37.40 23.47
CA SER A 747 5.39 -37.24 24.73
C SER A 747 5.21 -35.77 25.16
N ALA A 748 5.77 -34.82 24.42
CA ALA A 748 5.63 -33.39 24.66
C ALA A 748 5.77 -32.58 23.36
N ALA A 749 5.29 -31.32 23.37
CA ALA A 749 5.54 -30.36 22.30
C ALA A 749 7.04 -30.12 22.11
N ALA A 750 7.47 -29.97 20.85
CA ALA A 750 8.86 -29.70 20.52
C ALA A 750 9.34 -28.39 21.17
N ARG A 751 10.48 -28.46 21.87
CA ARG A 751 11.14 -27.31 22.50
C ARG A 751 12.24 -26.81 21.59
N SER A 752 12.35 -25.49 21.42
CA SER A 752 13.46 -24.86 20.72
C SER A 752 14.46 -24.27 21.71
N PHE A 753 15.75 -24.46 21.48
CA PHE A 753 16.82 -23.83 22.26
C PHE A 753 17.92 -23.30 21.36
N VAL A 754 18.59 -22.25 21.84
CA VAL A 754 19.71 -21.59 21.15
C VAL A 754 21.00 -21.99 21.86
N TYR A 755 21.92 -22.65 21.16
CA TYR A 755 23.22 -23.01 21.72
C TYR A 755 24.10 -21.77 21.96
N GLY A 756 24.85 -21.74 23.06
CA GLY A 756 25.71 -20.59 23.40
C GLY A 756 26.94 -20.41 22.50
N SER A 757 27.37 -21.46 21.79
CA SER A 757 28.56 -21.45 20.94
C SER A 757 28.33 -20.73 19.61
N THR A 758 29.29 -19.92 19.20
CA THR A 758 29.33 -19.25 17.88
C THR A 758 29.53 -20.27 16.75
N LEU A 759 29.01 -19.99 15.56
CA LEU A 759 29.34 -20.76 14.36
C LEU A 759 30.64 -20.24 13.72
N PRO A 760 31.50 -21.08 13.12
CA PRO A 760 32.66 -20.60 12.38
C PRO A 760 32.33 -20.43 10.89
N GLY A 761 33.09 -19.57 10.22
CA GLY A 761 32.95 -19.29 8.79
C GLY A 761 32.04 -18.09 8.49
N THR A 762 31.73 -17.91 7.22
CA THR A 762 30.83 -16.85 6.73
C THR A 762 29.56 -17.49 6.20
N TYR A 763 28.41 -16.85 6.43
CA TYR A 763 27.10 -17.38 6.07
C TYR A 763 26.33 -16.35 5.26
N LEU A 764 25.58 -16.81 4.27
CA LEU A 764 24.65 -15.99 3.49
C LEU A 764 23.25 -16.15 4.07
N ALA A 765 22.60 -15.04 4.43
CA ALA A 765 21.23 -15.03 4.90
C ALA A 765 20.26 -15.36 3.76
N LEU A 766 19.41 -16.37 3.95
CA LEU A 766 18.39 -16.77 2.98
C LEU A 766 17.00 -16.20 3.31
N SER A 767 16.83 -15.71 4.55
CA SER A 767 15.66 -15.00 5.05
C SER A 767 16.05 -13.73 5.81
N GLY A 768 15.15 -12.74 5.83
CA GLY A 768 15.38 -11.38 6.32
C GLY A 768 14.54 -10.38 5.52
N GLY A 769 14.35 -9.17 6.04
CA GLY A 769 13.53 -8.13 5.40
C GLY A 769 13.95 -6.71 5.81
N PRO A 770 13.71 -5.70 4.94
CA PRO A 770 14.15 -4.32 5.18
C PRO A 770 13.45 -3.67 6.39
N ASP A 771 12.23 -4.09 6.72
CA ASP A 771 11.38 -3.46 7.75
C ASP A 771 11.30 -4.26 9.05
N VAL A 772 12.17 -5.26 9.23
CA VAL A 772 12.13 -6.16 10.37
C VAL A 772 13.23 -5.78 11.35
N THR A 773 12.91 -4.87 12.28
CA THR A 773 13.78 -4.48 13.40
C THR A 773 13.27 -5.11 14.69
N PHE A 774 14.13 -5.84 15.39
CA PHE A 774 13.83 -6.38 16.71
C PHE A 774 14.71 -5.72 17.77
N TYR A 775 14.08 -5.37 18.89
CA TYR A 775 14.74 -4.80 20.07
C TYR A 775 15.07 -5.90 21.08
N ASP A 776 16.33 -5.95 21.54
CA ASP A 776 16.83 -6.88 22.57
C ASP A 776 16.55 -8.37 22.30
N ARG A 777 16.41 -8.75 21.02
CA ARG A 777 16.11 -10.12 20.58
C ARG A 777 16.97 -10.53 19.40
N GLY A 778 17.43 -11.79 19.40
CA GLY A 778 18.09 -12.38 18.23
C GLY A 778 17.08 -12.82 17.18
N LEU A 779 17.40 -12.61 15.90
CA LEU A 779 16.55 -13.03 14.79
C LEU A 779 16.87 -14.47 14.38
N VAL A 780 15.92 -15.39 14.55
CA VAL A 780 16.05 -16.75 14.00
C VAL A 780 15.82 -16.70 12.50
N SER A 781 16.84 -17.08 11.73
CA SER A 781 16.81 -17.01 10.27
C SER A 781 17.52 -18.22 9.67
N LEU A 782 17.20 -18.51 8.41
CA LEU A 782 17.84 -19.54 7.63
C LEU A 782 19.07 -18.96 6.93
N PHE A 783 20.18 -19.68 7.04
CA PHE A 783 21.47 -19.32 6.45
C PHE A 783 22.01 -20.47 5.62
N VAL A 784 22.86 -20.14 4.64
CA VAL A 784 23.74 -21.12 3.99
C VAL A 784 25.19 -20.77 4.27
N ARG A 785 26.01 -21.73 4.70
CA ARG A 785 27.45 -21.46 4.90
C ARG A 785 28.10 -21.17 3.56
N ALA A 786 28.79 -20.06 3.44
CA ALA A 786 29.49 -19.65 2.22
C ALA A 786 30.93 -20.15 2.21
N THR A 787 31.66 -19.98 3.32
CA THR A 787 33.08 -20.35 3.48
C THR A 787 33.40 -20.85 4.88
#